data_AF-A0A951TPH8-F1
#
_entry.id   AF-A0A951TPH8-F1
#
_cell.length_a   1.000
_cell.length_b   1.000
_cell.length_c   1.000
_cell.angle_alpha   90.00
_cell.angle_beta   90.00
_cell.angle_gamma   90.00
#
_symmetry.space_group_name_H-M   'P 1'
#
loop_
_entity.id
_entity.type
_entity.pdbx_description
1 polymer ?
#
loop_
_entity_poly.entity_id
_entity_poly.type
_entity_poly.pdbx_seq_one_letter_code
_entity_poly.pdbx_strand_id
1 'polypeptide(L)'
;MNTIIKKIVLVLTIVLPTMLSSQGQPYFSENWSIEGGEVSVFYKNATTTDNQLNVYVVGSTINQMGNHDILIQKFNSNGDLIWEQSYNGAGDMDDMAADVFVDNNYNVYVTGVTVQDINTAQDLVVLKYDGNGVLKWTYFYDNNGTPYPTDVGTAITGDNEGSIFVTGSSFGTNTLADYVLLRLNVSNGNKIWEKRYDYSGLNEIPAKIDLKGDYLYVSGASQISPNKWELATLSYHASDGTLLGERRSVGNATEGVNEINDLTIDNNGNIYLTGTINNLNSFDVAVYKLDENLNILWEKQYDGYGSNDKGNGIKVDSQGNVYVAGTVETNNEGKNYILLKYSQNGDLLWSREFNGKENTDDEATQLVISNNKIFVTGLAKNSSLTSFQTLVYNEDGSIYTQAEFTNPDQNEIPTGITVDLSGDIIVIGQTNLGNGNYRARTVKYTLYEKPLEPVFENGKPKYNENEVIIRFDRSAIKYDAIDRKGFTAGMLGDFVKPNVISEMSSKLGFDVSRLETFKIFRKMTTADTLSITRLGDTIKIDDFWATLSVILPGKTDLINTVDSLNSIDIDMIHYAEPDYIGEIFNVPDDPIYSYFYPNGQSGLYNPTHGINVENTWNKQVGQNYVKVGVYDSGINWRHEDFGDGIWNGSKIAGGWDYYNNVHPSNQSTPDPNGHGTAVAGIIGALRNNNKGIAGVAGGDMQLGNKGVELYSMGIPSYIPLYPNQVVPILHSIAAPAIIEGAVFNPNTYYGYGLDVQNHSWGSIYNSNILKNAVKECYEQSCVFVASSGNDGNTNNPTVINYPASYKDEWVLKVGANDASGLKADFSTYGNNLDVIAPGTNDIYATLDHNNNTGYIYNGNGTSFAAPHVAGVSALLMSEHNVNNDYPNNLAPEDIEYFLEKFATNPNSGYNQEIGYGRVNADLSLKKLSYPDYYVLHGGGQSSSPLETTAAGLSVIVSNDMNGVAAGYYTADRHQVTYNFIDILPVGQTVIDTWKRYSSSIGVSAANPITGDKYFQYSSTIVQNVVSTSTTTFCWFIKYNSIGQSINKWIPASPSHLKTEYSLYVHDVNSTASTVEDHLDYDLSIYPNPSDNQITIEYNLLENTDVYLNVLDATGREITNHKMKNQQSGHQSMTISVAHLSSGIYICNLNVEGRIISRKIIKK
;
A
#
# COMPACT_ATOMS: atom_id res chain seq x y z
N MET A 1 -28.46 21.05 -71.55
CA MET A 1 -28.13 22.49 -71.54
C MET A 1 -28.15 22.94 -70.09
N ASN A 2 -26.96 23.29 -69.59
CA ASN A 2 -26.57 24.10 -68.42
C ASN A 2 -27.66 24.48 -67.40
N THR A 3 -27.43 24.23 -66.09
CA THR A 3 -26.87 25.22 -65.15
C THR A 3 -26.72 24.63 -63.72
N ILE A 4 -25.47 24.44 -63.28
CA ILE A 4 -24.85 24.67 -61.95
C ILE A 4 -25.62 24.30 -60.67
N ILE A 5 -25.13 23.28 -59.94
CA ILE A 5 -25.03 23.28 -58.46
C ILE A 5 -23.62 22.82 -58.08
N LYS A 6 -22.89 23.68 -57.36
CA LYS A 6 -21.58 23.43 -56.76
C LYS A 6 -21.70 22.36 -55.66
N LYS A 7 -20.94 21.26 -55.77
CA LYS A 7 -20.65 20.38 -54.63
C LYS A 7 -19.54 21.02 -53.79
N ILE A 8 -19.87 21.39 -52.56
CA ILE A 8 -18.91 21.73 -51.51
C ILE A 8 -18.22 20.41 -51.11
N VAL A 9 -16.92 20.33 -51.34
CA VAL A 9 -16.05 19.30 -50.77
C VAL A 9 -15.71 19.79 -49.36
N LEU A 10 -16.36 19.18 -48.36
CA LEU A 10 -15.97 19.33 -46.96
C LEU A 10 -14.69 18.50 -46.78
N VAL A 11 -13.53 19.15 -46.83
CA VAL A 11 -12.27 18.55 -46.38
C VAL A 11 -12.37 18.47 -44.86
N LEU A 12 -12.82 17.33 -44.35
CA LEU A 12 -12.67 16.97 -42.96
C LEU A 12 -11.17 16.67 -42.77
N THR A 13 -10.37 17.69 -42.51
CA THR A 13 -9.11 17.51 -41.78
C THR A 13 -9.51 17.04 -40.39
N ILE A 14 -9.60 15.73 -40.22
CA ILE A 14 -9.54 15.09 -38.92
C ILE A 14 -8.12 15.39 -38.43
N VAL A 15 -7.98 16.51 -37.72
CA VAL A 15 -6.89 16.68 -36.76
C VAL A 15 -7.24 15.67 -35.67
N LEU A 16 -6.72 14.44 -35.81
CA LEU A 16 -6.60 13.52 -34.69
C LEU A 16 -5.81 14.29 -33.64
N PRO A 17 -6.35 14.57 -32.45
CA PRO A 17 -5.51 15.03 -31.38
C PRO A 17 -4.62 13.85 -31.00
N THR A 18 -3.39 13.82 -31.50
CA THR A 18 -2.29 13.12 -30.84
C THR A 18 -1.96 13.92 -29.58
N MET A 19 -2.85 13.82 -28.60
CA MET A 19 -2.61 14.16 -27.22
C MET A 19 -2.83 12.86 -26.46
N LEU A 20 -1.91 11.91 -26.63
CA LEU A 20 -1.63 10.99 -25.54
C LEU A 20 -1.06 11.90 -24.44
N SER A 21 -1.85 12.25 -23.44
CA SER A 21 -1.28 12.80 -22.23
C SER A 21 -0.34 11.73 -21.68
N SER A 22 0.96 12.03 -21.66
CA SER A 22 1.95 11.25 -20.91
C SER A 22 1.43 11.11 -19.48
N GLN A 23 1.03 9.91 -19.06
CA GLN A 23 0.69 9.70 -17.65
C GLN A 23 2.02 9.56 -16.91
N GLY A 24 2.36 10.54 -16.07
CA GLY A 24 3.50 10.44 -15.17
C GLY A 24 3.13 9.70 -13.87
N GLN A 25 4.11 9.01 -13.27
CA GLN A 25 3.99 8.45 -11.93
C GLN A 25 4.12 9.58 -10.89
N PRO A 26 3.15 9.74 -9.98
CA PRO A 26 3.15 10.86 -9.05
C PRO A 26 4.04 10.64 -7.83
N TYR A 27 4.78 11.68 -7.47
CA TYR A 27 5.58 11.78 -6.26
C TYR A 27 5.23 13.06 -5.53
N PHE A 28 4.49 12.95 -4.43
CA PHE A 28 4.22 14.09 -3.57
C PHE A 28 5.27 14.15 -2.47
N SER A 29 6.26 15.03 -2.69
CA SER A 29 7.52 15.02 -1.97
C SER A 29 7.62 16.17 -0.97
N GLU A 30 7.97 15.87 0.26
CA GLU A 30 8.28 16.83 1.32
C GLU A 30 9.64 17.50 1.03
N ASN A 31 9.61 18.74 0.57
CA ASN A 31 10.84 19.50 0.33
C ASN A 31 11.51 19.87 1.66
N TRP A 32 10.74 20.44 2.58
CA TRP A 32 11.20 20.84 3.91
C TRP A 32 10.06 20.86 4.94
N SER A 33 10.45 20.74 6.21
CA SER A 33 9.56 20.88 7.36
C SER A 33 10.27 21.64 8.48
N ILE A 34 9.58 22.55 9.17
CA ILE A 34 10.16 23.41 10.21
C ILE A 34 9.23 23.54 11.43
N GLU A 35 9.83 23.69 12.62
CA GLU A 35 9.16 23.98 13.89
C GLU A 35 9.26 25.47 14.25
N GLY A 36 8.21 26.01 14.88
CA GLY A 36 8.14 27.36 15.43
C GLY A 36 7.99 27.38 16.97
N GLY A 37 7.47 28.50 17.49
CA GLY A 37 7.26 28.75 18.92
C GLY A 37 6.29 27.75 19.60
N GLU A 38 6.37 27.68 20.93
CA GLU A 38 5.64 26.71 21.77
C GLU A 38 4.40 27.35 22.44
N VAL A 39 3.25 26.68 22.51
CA VAL A 39 1.98 27.15 23.15
C VAL A 39 1.41 26.13 24.13
N SER A 40 0.59 26.53 25.13
CA SER A 40 0.04 25.61 26.16
C SER A 40 -1.38 25.13 25.87
N VAL A 41 -2.03 25.76 24.89
CA VAL A 41 -3.37 25.41 24.43
C VAL A 41 -3.38 25.42 22.90
N PHE A 42 -4.14 24.50 22.32
CA PHE A 42 -4.30 24.41 20.87
C PHE A 42 -5.19 25.55 20.35
N TYR A 43 -4.64 26.33 19.42
CA TYR A 43 -5.35 27.37 18.66
C TYR A 43 -5.07 27.19 17.17
N LYS A 44 -6.03 27.58 16.32
CA LYS A 44 -5.88 27.50 14.86
C LYS A 44 -4.83 28.50 14.38
N ASN A 45 -3.85 28.04 13.60
CA ASN A 45 -2.90 28.90 12.91
C ASN A 45 -3.44 29.33 11.53
N ALA A 46 -2.97 30.47 11.02
CA ALA A 46 -3.28 30.94 9.67
C ALA A 46 -2.01 31.11 8.82
N THR A 47 -2.14 30.95 7.50
CA THR A 47 -1.02 31.04 6.56
C THR A 47 -1.39 31.73 5.26
N THR A 48 -0.41 32.40 4.65
CA THR A 48 -0.51 32.96 3.30
C THR A 48 0.87 32.99 2.63
N THR A 49 0.92 33.26 1.32
CA THR A 49 2.15 33.31 0.52
C THR A 49 2.22 34.60 -0.28
N ASP A 50 3.44 35.03 -0.60
CA ASP A 50 3.67 36.18 -1.50
C ASP A 50 4.14 35.76 -2.90
N ASN A 51 4.35 36.76 -3.76
CA ASN A 51 4.80 36.54 -5.12
C ASN A 51 6.30 36.20 -5.26
N GLN A 52 7.04 36.16 -4.15
CA GLN A 52 8.43 35.70 -4.06
C GLN A 52 8.51 34.26 -3.53
N LEU A 53 7.36 33.57 -3.39
CA LEU A 53 7.25 32.22 -2.83
C LEU A 53 7.63 32.16 -1.34
N ASN A 54 7.59 33.29 -0.64
CA ASN A 54 7.77 33.28 0.82
C ASN A 54 6.47 32.81 1.48
N VAL A 55 6.62 32.09 2.59
CA VAL A 55 5.52 31.57 3.41
C VAL A 55 5.41 32.40 4.68
N TYR A 56 4.20 32.85 4.99
CA TYR A 56 3.88 33.57 6.21
C TYR A 56 2.97 32.72 7.09
N VAL A 57 3.30 32.64 8.38
CA VAL A 57 2.53 31.88 9.37
C VAL A 57 2.26 32.78 10.57
N VAL A 58 1.02 32.77 11.04
CA VAL A 58 0.62 33.45 12.27
C VAL A 58 -0.09 32.49 13.23
N GLY A 59 0.14 32.73 14.53
CA GLY A 59 -0.44 31.96 15.61
C GLY A 59 -0.09 32.61 16.95
N SER A 60 0.23 31.78 17.94
CA SER A 60 0.67 32.22 19.28
C SER A 60 1.95 31.52 19.73
N THR A 61 2.59 32.03 20.78
CA THR A 61 3.70 31.41 21.52
C THR A 61 3.59 31.76 23.01
N ILE A 62 4.04 30.89 23.93
CA ILE A 62 4.11 31.16 25.37
C ILE A 62 5.31 32.04 25.67
N ASN A 63 5.10 33.07 26.48
CA ASN A 63 6.14 33.90 27.05
C ASN A 63 6.64 33.36 28.40
N GLN A 64 7.66 33.99 29.01
CA GLN A 64 8.28 33.51 30.25
C GLN A 64 7.32 33.48 31.47
N MET A 65 6.20 34.21 31.41
CA MET A 65 5.19 34.26 32.47
C MET A 65 4.08 33.22 32.30
N GLY A 66 4.07 32.47 31.18
CA GLY A 66 3.04 31.48 30.86
C GLY A 66 1.85 32.02 30.08
N ASN A 67 1.87 33.29 29.69
CA ASN A 67 0.84 33.91 28.85
C ASN A 67 1.16 33.73 27.37
N HIS A 68 0.14 33.77 26.51
CA HIS A 68 0.30 33.67 25.07
C HIS A 68 0.62 35.03 24.46
N ASP A 69 1.59 35.09 23.56
CA ASP A 69 1.91 36.24 22.72
C ASP A 69 1.59 35.86 21.26
N ILE A 70 1.20 36.82 20.42
CA ILE A 70 1.04 36.57 18.97
C ILE A 70 2.40 36.23 18.37
N LEU A 71 2.46 35.19 17.53
CA LEU A 71 3.65 34.79 16.77
C LEU A 71 3.43 35.06 15.27
N ILE A 72 4.40 35.69 14.62
CA ILE A 72 4.45 35.89 13.16
C ILE A 72 5.80 35.38 12.65
N GLN A 73 5.79 34.50 11.65
CA GLN A 73 6.99 33.97 11.01
C GLN A 73 6.93 34.15 9.50
N LYS A 74 8.09 34.44 8.90
CA LYS A 74 8.30 34.46 7.45
C LYS A 74 9.41 33.51 7.06
N PHE A 75 9.14 32.61 6.12
CA PHE A 75 10.11 31.67 5.55
C PHE A 75 10.31 31.97 4.07
N ASN A 76 11.50 31.71 3.55
CA ASN A 76 11.76 31.74 2.11
C ASN A 76 11.23 30.45 1.43
N SER A 77 11.35 30.36 0.11
CA SER A 77 10.89 29.19 -0.66
C SER A 77 11.59 27.87 -0.32
N ASN A 78 12.84 27.94 0.19
CA ASN A 78 13.63 26.79 0.66
C ASN A 78 13.31 26.39 2.10
N GLY A 79 12.45 27.16 2.78
CA GLY A 79 12.10 26.97 4.18
C GLY A 79 12.94 27.81 5.14
N ASP A 80 14.03 28.46 4.73
CA ASP A 80 14.82 29.22 5.70
C ASP A 80 13.99 30.33 6.35
N LEU A 81 13.99 30.40 7.69
CA LEU A 81 13.37 31.48 8.44
C LEU A 81 14.06 32.80 8.11
N ILE A 82 13.32 33.72 7.48
CA ILE A 82 13.79 35.07 7.16
C ILE A 82 13.70 35.96 8.38
N TRP A 83 12.55 35.94 9.06
CA TRP A 83 12.34 36.65 10.32
C TRP A 83 11.18 36.06 11.10
N GLU A 84 11.22 36.30 12.41
CA GLU A 84 10.19 35.97 13.39
C GLU A 84 9.92 37.19 14.25
N GLN A 85 8.66 37.41 14.62
CA GLN A 85 8.22 38.45 15.55
C GLN A 85 7.24 37.85 16.54
N SER A 86 7.39 38.20 17.82
CA SER A 86 6.33 38.05 18.82
C SER A 86 5.72 39.41 19.14
N TYR A 87 4.42 39.43 19.43
CA TYR A 87 3.72 40.63 19.89
C TYR A 87 3.00 40.33 21.21
N ASN A 88 3.37 41.10 22.22
CA ASN A 88 2.80 41.07 23.56
C ASN A 88 2.09 42.40 23.83
N GLY A 89 0.82 42.34 24.24
CA GLY A 89 0.00 43.47 24.65
C GLY A 89 0.55 44.18 25.89
N ALA A 90 0.14 45.41 26.12
CA ALA A 90 0.61 46.19 27.27
C ALA A 90 0.14 45.62 28.64
N GLY A 91 -0.88 44.75 28.64
CA GLY A 91 -1.35 44.03 29.81
C GLY A 91 -0.51 42.80 30.19
N ASP A 92 0.37 42.31 29.30
CA ASP A 92 1.15 41.07 29.47
C ASP A 92 0.25 39.87 29.87
N MET A 93 -0.81 39.67 29.08
CA MET A 93 -1.80 38.59 29.22
C MET A 93 -1.90 37.83 27.89
N ASP A 94 -2.88 36.95 27.73
CA ASP A 94 -3.03 36.16 26.51
C ASP A 94 -3.41 37.00 25.27
N ASP A 95 -2.52 37.02 24.28
CA ASP A 95 -2.66 37.60 22.94
C ASP A 95 -2.61 36.48 21.87
N MET A 96 -3.54 36.53 20.90
CA MET A 96 -3.67 35.46 19.89
C MET A 96 -4.00 35.99 18.51
N ALA A 97 -3.37 35.41 17.48
CA ALA A 97 -3.68 35.72 16.09
C ALA A 97 -4.84 34.84 15.58
N ALA A 98 -5.67 35.41 14.71
CA ALA A 98 -6.78 34.71 14.07
C ALA A 98 -6.58 34.54 12.56
N ASP A 99 -6.07 35.56 11.86
CA ASP A 99 -5.90 35.55 10.41
C ASP A 99 -4.82 36.52 9.94
N VAL A 100 -4.30 36.32 8.72
CA VAL A 100 -3.20 37.10 8.13
C VAL A 100 -3.45 37.45 6.66
N PHE A 101 -3.14 38.70 6.30
CA PHE A 101 -3.14 39.20 4.93
C PHE A 101 -1.77 39.77 4.57
N VAL A 102 -1.28 39.50 3.35
CA VAL A 102 -0.02 40.06 2.83
C VAL A 102 -0.30 40.79 1.53
N ASP A 103 0.12 42.06 1.45
CA ASP A 103 -0.04 42.86 0.24
C ASP A 103 1.10 42.66 -0.77
N ASN A 104 0.93 43.18 -2.00
CA ASN A 104 1.94 43.08 -3.05
C ASN A 104 3.26 43.83 -2.75
N ASN A 105 3.31 44.65 -1.70
CA ASN A 105 4.53 45.30 -1.20
C ASN A 105 5.16 44.52 -0.04
N TYR A 106 4.69 43.29 0.20
CA TYR A 106 5.13 42.38 1.25
C TYR A 106 4.84 42.88 2.67
N ASN A 107 3.95 43.86 2.85
CA ASN A 107 3.51 44.22 4.20
C ASN A 107 2.58 43.14 4.72
N VAL A 108 2.75 42.79 5.99
CA VAL A 108 2.01 41.75 6.69
C VAL A 108 1.02 42.40 7.63
N TYR A 109 -0.24 42.01 7.54
CA TYR A 109 -1.31 42.48 8.40
C TYR A 109 -1.91 41.29 9.15
N VAL A 110 -1.94 41.38 10.48
CA VAL A 110 -2.42 40.29 11.35
C VAL A 110 -3.55 40.83 12.20
N THR A 111 -4.64 40.06 12.32
CA THR A 111 -5.72 40.37 13.26
C THR A 111 -5.87 39.27 14.32
N GLY A 112 -6.48 39.62 15.45
CA GLY A 112 -6.74 38.70 16.54
C GLY A 112 -7.20 39.44 17.79
N VAL A 113 -6.71 38.99 18.94
CA VAL A 113 -7.07 39.53 20.26
C VAL A 113 -5.81 39.89 21.05
N THR A 114 -5.90 40.94 21.87
CA THR A 114 -4.84 41.37 22.80
C THR A 114 -5.42 41.94 24.09
N VAL A 115 -4.62 42.10 25.14
CA VAL A 115 -5.01 42.84 26.36
C VAL A 115 -4.10 44.05 26.54
N GLN A 116 -4.66 45.27 26.53
CA GLN A 116 -3.89 46.51 26.67
C GLN A 116 -3.68 46.97 28.12
N ASP A 117 -4.56 46.60 29.05
CA ASP A 117 -4.42 46.83 30.49
C ASP A 117 -4.95 45.61 31.24
N ILE A 118 -4.24 45.15 32.27
CA ILE A 118 -4.62 43.99 33.09
C ILE A 118 -6.01 44.13 33.74
N ASN A 119 -6.55 45.36 33.80
CA ASN A 119 -7.88 45.66 34.34
C ASN A 119 -8.95 45.86 33.25
N THR A 120 -8.58 45.74 31.97
CA THR A 120 -9.47 45.84 30.80
C THR A 120 -9.79 44.46 30.24
N ALA A 121 -10.85 44.36 29.45
CA ALA A 121 -11.15 43.15 28.71
C ALA A 121 -10.22 43.00 27.48
N GLN A 122 -10.38 41.89 26.77
CA GLN A 122 -9.70 41.62 25.50
C GLN A 122 -10.14 42.62 24.42
N ASP A 123 -9.19 43.14 23.63
CA ASP A 123 -9.41 44.06 22.52
C ASP A 123 -9.09 43.40 21.18
N LEU A 124 -9.85 43.73 20.14
CA LEU A 124 -9.50 43.35 18.77
C LEU A 124 -8.26 44.14 18.34
N VAL A 125 -7.24 43.41 17.88
CA VAL A 125 -5.98 44.00 17.41
C VAL A 125 -5.78 43.84 15.91
N VAL A 126 -5.16 44.84 15.30
CA VAL A 126 -4.60 44.76 13.94
C VAL A 126 -3.16 45.24 13.98
N LEU A 127 -2.23 44.37 13.59
CA LEU A 127 -0.80 44.63 13.52
C LEU A 127 -0.38 44.80 12.05
N LYS A 128 0.47 45.79 11.76
CA LYS A 128 1.15 45.90 10.46
C LYS A 128 2.66 45.76 10.61
N TYR A 129 3.26 44.81 9.90
CA TYR A 129 4.69 44.70 9.68
C TYR A 129 5.06 45.02 8.22
N ASP A 130 6.26 45.52 7.97
CA ASP A 130 6.81 45.51 6.61
C ASP A 130 7.38 44.14 6.22
N GLY A 131 7.81 43.99 4.97
CA GLY A 131 8.38 42.74 4.46
C GLY A 131 9.65 42.26 5.18
N ASN A 132 10.28 43.11 5.99
CA ASN A 132 11.46 42.78 6.81
C ASN A 132 11.10 42.47 8.27
N GLY A 133 9.81 42.41 8.62
CA GLY A 133 9.36 42.10 9.98
C GLY A 133 9.43 43.29 10.94
N VAL A 134 9.46 44.54 10.44
CA VAL A 134 9.43 45.73 11.31
C VAL A 134 7.99 46.21 11.51
N LEU A 135 7.53 46.21 12.77
CA LEU A 135 6.22 46.75 13.16
C LEU A 135 6.11 48.24 12.77
N LYS A 136 5.04 48.59 12.05
CA LYS A 136 4.78 49.95 11.55
C LYS A 136 3.71 50.68 12.34
N TRP A 137 2.63 49.99 12.64
CA TRP A 137 1.56 50.52 13.47
C TRP A 137 0.76 49.36 14.05
N THR A 138 0.07 49.68 15.13
CA THR A 138 -0.92 48.82 15.77
C THR A 138 -2.23 49.60 15.86
N TYR A 139 -3.34 48.91 15.60
CA TYR A 139 -4.68 49.43 15.81
C TYR A 139 -5.40 48.54 16.81
N PHE A 140 -5.99 49.15 17.83
CA PHE A 140 -6.87 48.48 18.79
C PHE A 140 -8.27 49.00 18.57
N TYR A 141 -9.23 48.09 18.55
CA TYR A 141 -10.64 48.44 18.54
C TYR A 141 -11.20 48.25 19.95
N ASP A 142 -11.74 49.35 20.47
CA ASP A 142 -12.57 49.41 21.68
C ASP A 142 -13.78 50.29 21.34
N ASN A 143 -14.98 49.79 21.65
CA ASN A 143 -16.21 50.55 21.43
C ASN A 143 -16.52 51.58 22.54
N ASN A 144 -15.61 51.76 23.51
CA ASN A 144 -15.71 52.64 24.68
C ASN A 144 -16.85 52.28 25.65
N GLY A 145 -17.25 51.01 25.70
CA GLY A 145 -18.22 50.49 26.66
C GLY A 145 -17.68 50.45 28.10
N THR A 146 -18.56 50.58 29.11
CA THR A 146 -18.19 50.49 30.54
C THR A 146 -19.08 49.51 31.33
N PRO A 147 -18.58 48.36 31.84
CA PRO A 147 -17.17 47.94 31.83
C PRO A 147 -16.66 47.59 30.42
N TYR A 148 -15.33 47.66 30.24
CA TYR A 148 -14.66 47.42 28.96
C TYR A 148 -15.14 46.11 28.35
N PRO A 149 -15.70 46.13 27.14
CA PRO A 149 -16.21 44.93 26.52
C PRO A 149 -15.10 44.09 25.91
N THR A 150 -15.34 42.79 25.79
CA THR A 150 -14.48 41.90 25.00
C THR A 150 -14.69 42.20 23.52
N ASP A 151 -13.61 42.40 22.78
CA ASP A 151 -13.57 42.58 21.34
C ASP A 151 -12.57 41.58 20.75
N VAL A 152 -12.96 40.84 19.69
CA VAL A 152 -12.14 39.75 19.13
C VAL A 152 -12.10 39.86 17.60
N GLY A 153 -10.89 39.97 17.04
CA GLY A 153 -10.68 39.86 15.59
C GLY A 153 -10.77 38.42 15.12
N THR A 154 -11.47 38.18 14.01
CA THR A 154 -11.73 36.82 13.49
C THR A 154 -11.18 36.59 12.10
N ALA A 155 -11.24 37.59 11.22
CA ALA A 155 -10.73 37.47 9.86
C ALA A 155 -10.28 38.83 9.29
N ILE A 156 -9.29 38.80 8.40
CA ILE A 156 -8.70 39.98 7.76
C ILE A 156 -8.55 39.76 6.25
N THR A 157 -8.84 40.78 5.47
CA THR A 157 -8.56 40.83 4.02
C THR A 157 -8.15 42.25 3.64
N GLY A 158 -7.70 42.46 2.40
CA GLY A 158 -7.26 43.76 1.95
C GLY A 158 -7.29 43.91 0.44
N ASP A 159 -7.21 45.16 -0.01
CA ASP A 159 -6.93 45.48 -1.40
C ASP A 159 -5.45 45.83 -1.57
N ASN A 160 -4.92 45.67 -2.79
CA ASN A 160 -3.58 46.16 -3.12
C ASN A 160 -3.56 47.69 -3.38
N GLU A 161 -4.67 48.39 -3.11
CA GLU A 161 -4.91 49.79 -3.47
C GLU A 161 -4.90 50.75 -2.25
N GLY A 162 -4.79 50.23 -1.03
CA GLY A 162 -4.54 51.02 0.18
C GLY A 162 -5.51 50.84 1.35
N SER A 163 -6.32 49.78 1.39
CA SER A 163 -7.26 49.48 2.48
C SER A 163 -7.07 48.08 3.07
N ILE A 164 -7.23 48.01 4.38
CA ILE A 164 -7.35 46.74 5.12
C ILE A 164 -8.75 46.64 5.70
N PHE A 165 -9.36 45.47 5.58
CA PHE A 165 -10.69 45.16 6.06
C PHE A 165 -10.63 44.07 7.12
N VAL A 166 -11.23 44.31 8.27
CA VAL A 166 -11.19 43.40 9.42
C VAL A 166 -12.60 43.20 9.95
N THR A 167 -12.93 41.95 10.27
CA THR A 167 -14.17 41.63 10.98
C THR A 167 -13.90 40.90 12.29
N GLY A 168 -14.84 41.04 13.22
CA GLY A 168 -14.73 40.50 14.57
C GLY A 168 -16.02 40.64 15.35
N SER A 169 -16.03 40.12 16.56
CA SER A 169 -17.13 40.28 17.51
C SER A 169 -16.81 41.38 18.50
N SER A 170 -17.80 42.20 18.86
CA SER A 170 -17.66 43.27 19.85
C SER A 170 -18.82 43.28 20.83
N PHE A 171 -18.56 43.04 22.11
CA PHE A 171 -19.59 43.11 23.16
C PHE A 171 -19.93 44.57 23.49
N GLY A 172 -21.16 44.88 23.92
CA GLY A 172 -21.48 46.19 24.48
C GLY A 172 -21.47 46.19 26.00
N THR A 173 -21.62 47.38 26.61
CA THR A 173 -21.69 47.59 28.07
C THR A 173 -22.73 46.70 28.77
N ASN A 174 -23.85 46.41 28.10
CA ASN A 174 -24.90 45.49 28.55
C ASN A 174 -25.57 44.79 27.36
N THR A 175 -24.90 44.74 26.21
CA THR A 175 -25.41 44.05 25.02
C THR A 175 -24.53 42.85 24.75
N LEU A 176 -25.10 41.90 24.02
CA LEU A 176 -24.39 40.73 23.55
C LEU A 176 -23.39 41.13 22.45
N ALA A 177 -22.62 40.17 21.94
CA ALA A 177 -21.63 40.44 20.90
C ALA A 177 -22.32 40.90 19.61
N ASP A 178 -21.82 41.97 18.97
CA ASP A 178 -22.26 42.43 17.65
C ASP A 178 -21.15 42.16 16.61
N TYR A 179 -21.49 42.01 15.33
CA TYR A 179 -20.45 42.07 14.28
C TYR A 179 -19.83 43.46 14.29
N VAL A 180 -18.51 43.53 14.25
CA VAL A 180 -17.77 44.72 13.86
C VAL A 180 -17.09 44.48 12.52
N LEU A 181 -17.15 45.49 11.66
CA LEU A 181 -16.44 45.55 10.40
C LEU A 181 -15.70 46.89 10.30
N LEU A 182 -14.41 46.81 10.05
CA LEU A 182 -13.49 47.94 10.05
C LEU A 182 -12.84 48.07 8.68
N ARG A 183 -12.69 49.31 8.22
CA ARG A 183 -11.73 49.65 7.17
C ARG A 183 -10.64 50.55 7.75
N LEU A 184 -9.39 50.11 7.62
CA LEU A 184 -8.22 50.82 8.10
C LEU A 184 -7.36 51.32 6.94
N ASN A 185 -6.73 52.48 7.14
CA ASN A 185 -5.77 53.02 6.20
C ASN A 185 -4.42 52.28 6.31
N VAL A 186 -3.90 51.74 5.20
CA VAL A 186 -2.65 50.96 5.21
C VAL A 186 -1.44 51.74 5.72
N SER A 187 -1.41 53.07 5.56
CA SER A 187 -0.21 53.87 5.84
C SER A 187 -0.02 54.19 7.32
N ASN A 188 -1.12 54.36 8.06
CA ASN A 188 -1.08 54.82 9.45
C ASN A 188 -2.01 54.06 10.40
N GLY A 189 -2.78 53.07 9.92
CA GLY A 189 -3.70 52.28 10.74
C GLY A 189 -4.95 53.04 11.17
N ASN A 190 -5.14 54.30 10.74
CA ASN A 190 -6.31 55.07 11.14
C ASN A 190 -7.57 54.44 10.57
N LYS A 191 -8.59 54.32 11.42
CA LYS A 191 -9.94 53.95 11.01
C LYS A 191 -10.48 54.92 9.96
N ILE A 192 -10.84 54.38 8.81
CA ILE A 192 -11.54 55.12 7.74
C ILE A 192 -13.03 55.10 8.02
N TRP A 193 -13.58 53.90 8.23
CA TRP A 193 -14.96 53.72 8.65
C TRP A 193 -15.10 52.45 9.50
N GLU A 194 -16.19 52.39 10.25
CA GLU A 194 -16.63 51.24 11.04
C GLU A 194 -18.11 51.01 10.80
N LYS A 195 -18.49 49.74 10.81
CA LYS A 195 -19.87 49.29 10.82
C LYS A 195 -20.04 48.28 11.93
N ARG A 196 -21.12 48.44 12.69
CA ARG A 196 -21.60 47.43 13.62
C ARG A 196 -22.93 46.90 13.12
N TYR A 197 -23.13 45.61 13.27
CA TYR A 197 -24.36 44.95 12.91
C TYR A 197 -24.86 44.13 14.09
N ASP A 198 -26.05 44.53 14.57
CA ASP A 198 -26.85 43.92 15.61
C ASP A 198 -28.25 43.75 15.03
N TYR A 199 -28.76 42.52 15.00
CA TYR A 199 -30.07 42.25 14.43
C TYR A 199 -31.20 42.23 15.46
N SER A 200 -30.99 41.55 16.59
CA SER A 200 -32.06 41.29 17.56
C SER A 200 -31.68 41.62 19.01
N GLY A 201 -30.56 42.31 19.21
CA GLY A 201 -29.95 42.56 20.52
C GLY A 201 -29.36 41.30 21.13
N LEU A 202 -29.00 40.31 20.32
CA LEU A 202 -28.45 39.02 20.73
C LEU A 202 -27.01 38.85 20.21
N ASN A 203 -26.43 37.66 20.28
CA ASN A 203 -25.04 37.46 19.86
C ASN A 203 -24.90 37.32 18.33
N GLU A 204 -23.97 38.05 17.77
CA GLU A 204 -23.51 38.00 16.39
C GLU A 204 -21.99 37.72 16.39
N ILE A 205 -21.60 36.57 15.85
CA ILE A 205 -20.20 36.13 15.70
C ILE A 205 -19.83 35.98 14.21
N PRO A 206 -18.99 36.84 13.62
CA PRO A 206 -18.50 36.65 12.26
C PRO A 206 -17.40 35.59 12.24
N ALA A 207 -17.31 34.83 11.15
CA ALA A 207 -16.32 33.77 11.00
C ALA A 207 -15.33 34.04 9.86
N LYS A 208 -15.82 34.58 8.73
CA LYS A 208 -14.98 34.83 7.55
C LYS A 208 -15.39 36.11 6.82
N ILE A 209 -14.38 36.74 6.23
CA ILE A 209 -14.50 37.92 5.35
C ILE A 209 -13.81 37.63 4.03
N ASP A 210 -14.39 38.12 2.93
CA ASP A 210 -13.75 38.07 1.62
C ASP A 210 -14.11 39.31 0.78
N LEU A 211 -13.21 39.69 -0.13
CA LEU A 211 -13.28 40.93 -0.91
C LEU A 211 -13.29 40.63 -2.41
N LYS A 212 -14.27 41.18 -3.13
CA LYS A 212 -14.34 41.13 -4.60
C LYS A 212 -14.66 42.49 -5.20
N GLY A 213 -13.67 43.13 -5.81
CA GLY A 213 -13.85 44.49 -6.34
C GLY A 213 -14.18 45.46 -5.21
N ASP A 214 -15.27 46.22 -5.32
CA ASP A 214 -15.78 47.10 -4.25
C ASP A 214 -16.79 46.42 -3.31
N TYR A 215 -16.93 45.09 -3.37
CA TYR A 215 -17.90 44.35 -2.56
C TYR A 215 -17.19 43.53 -1.49
N LEU A 216 -17.61 43.73 -0.24
CA LEU A 216 -17.10 43.02 0.92
C LEU A 216 -18.19 42.13 1.51
N TYR A 217 -17.86 40.86 1.69
CA TYR A 217 -18.79 39.85 2.21
C TYR A 217 -18.30 39.33 3.54
N VAL A 218 -19.18 39.37 4.55
CA VAL A 218 -18.91 38.86 5.89
C VAL A 218 -19.95 37.80 6.20
N SER A 219 -19.53 36.63 6.65
CA SER A 219 -20.44 35.57 7.04
C SER A 219 -20.08 34.97 8.40
N GLY A 220 -21.11 34.61 9.16
CA GLY A 220 -20.98 33.95 10.44
C GLY A 220 -22.33 33.57 11.02
N ALA A 221 -22.42 33.51 12.34
CA ALA A 221 -23.63 33.16 13.07
C ALA A 221 -24.29 34.40 13.71
N SER A 222 -25.62 34.44 13.72
CA SER A 222 -26.43 35.43 14.44
C SER A 222 -27.46 34.70 15.30
N GLN A 223 -27.54 35.05 16.57
CA GLN A 223 -28.41 34.43 17.54
C GLN A 223 -29.79 35.08 17.45
N ILE A 224 -30.83 34.24 17.42
CA ILE A 224 -32.23 34.69 17.37
C ILE A 224 -33.03 34.30 18.61
N SER A 225 -32.51 33.36 19.41
CA SER A 225 -32.98 33.06 20.77
C SER A 225 -31.86 32.37 21.57
N PRO A 226 -31.96 32.21 22.90
CA PRO A 226 -30.90 31.61 23.72
C PRO A 226 -30.36 30.27 23.20
N ASN A 227 -31.21 29.46 22.56
CA ASN A 227 -30.85 28.13 22.04
C ASN A 227 -30.91 28.04 20.51
N LYS A 228 -31.02 29.17 19.80
CA LYS A 228 -31.17 29.16 18.35
C LYS A 228 -30.28 30.22 17.69
N TRP A 229 -29.44 29.73 16.79
CA TRP A 229 -28.56 30.50 15.95
C TRP A 229 -28.97 30.33 14.50
N GLU A 230 -28.66 31.30 13.67
CA GLU A 230 -28.88 31.25 12.24
C GLU A 230 -27.69 31.85 11.49
N LEU A 231 -27.57 31.50 10.22
CA LEU A 231 -26.58 32.10 9.33
C LEU A 231 -26.91 33.59 9.12
N ALA A 232 -25.91 34.45 9.22
CA ALA A 232 -25.97 35.81 8.70
C ALA A 232 -24.81 36.05 7.73
N THR A 233 -25.14 36.38 6.49
CA THR A 233 -24.20 36.85 5.47
C THR A 233 -24.55 38.29 5.13
N LEU A 234 -23.58 39.19 5.24
CA LEU A 234 -23.73 40.62 5.00
C LEU A 234 -22.86 41.03 3.83
N SER A 235 -23.36 41.97 3.02
CA SER A 235 -22.63 42.57 1.90
C SER A 235 -22.51 44.08 2.10
N TYR A 236 -21.32 44.63 1.86
CA TYR A 236 -21.04 46.05 2.01
C TYR A 236 -20.28 46.59 0.80
N HIS A 237 -20.46 47.89 0.50
CA HIS A 237 -19.50 48.63 -0.31
C HIS A 237 -18.20 48.79 0.48
N ALA A 238 -17.08 48.29 -0.06
CA ALA A 238 -15.77 48.40 0.56
C ALA A 238 -15.33 49.88 0.66
N SER A 239 -15.71 50.70 -0.32
CA SER A 239 -15.39 52.12 -0.41
C SER A 239 -15.94 52.99 0.74
N ASP A 240 -17.14 52.73 1.26
CA ASP A 240 -17.77 53.58 2.29
C ASP A 240 -18.46 52.83 3.44
N GLY A 241 -18.48 51.50 3.38
CA GLY A 241 -19.11 50.62 4.35
C GLY A 241 -20.63 50.69 4.32
N THR A 242 -21.24 51.16 3.24
CA THR A 242 -22.70 51.11 3.07
C THR A 242 -23.14 49.65 3.01
N LEU A 243 -24.06 49.25 3.91
CA LEU A 243 -24.69 47.93 3.87
C LEU A 243 -25.53 47.84 2.58
N LEU A 244 -25.18 46.90 1.72
CA LEU A 244 -25.85 46.64 0.46
C LEU A 244 -27.03 45.69 0.61
N GLY A 245 -26.85 44.70 1.48
CA GLY A 245 -27.86 43.70 1.75
C GLY A 245 -27.37 42.71 2.79
N GLU A 246 -28.34 42.04 3.39
CA GLU A 246 -28.12 40.93 4.29
C GLU A 246 -28.94 39.74 3.80
N ARG A 247 -28.40 38.54 4.00
CA ARG A 247 -29.15 37.31 3.94
C ARG A 247 -29.01 36.58 5.24
N ARG A 248 -30.17 36.19 5.77
CA ARG A 248 -30.33 35.35 6.95
C ARG A 248 -31.02 34.07 6.54
N SER A 249 -30.68 32.94 7.14
CA SER A 249 -31.32 31.67 6.78
C SER A 249 -32.78 31.63 7.26
N VAL A 250 -33.74 31.61 6.32
CA VAL A 250 -35.18 31.33 6.57
C VAL A 250 -35.79 30.38 5.52
N GLY A 251 -34.95 29.58 4.84
CA GLY A 251 -35.35 28.63 3.79
C GLY A 251 -35.99 27.35 4.33
N ASN A 252 -36.59 26.53 3.46
CA ASN A 252 -37.35 25.31 3.80
C ASN A 252 -36.55 24.19 4.51
N ALA A 253 -35.27 24.38 4.82
CA ALA A 253 -34.54 23.55 5.76
C ALA A 253 -34.90 23.98 7.19
N THR A 254 -35.49 23.09 7.97
CA THR A 254 -36.09 23.40 9.28
C THR A 254 -35.16 24.06 10.32
N GLU A 255 -33.83 24.12 10.14
CA GLU A 255 -32.90 24.72 11.13
C GLU A 255 -31.74 25.63 10.63
N GLY A 256 -31.49 25.85 9.31
CA GLY A 256 -30.41 26.76 8.84
C GLY A 256 -28.97 26.29 9.19
N VAL A 257 -27.92 27.00 8.77
CA VAL A 257 -26.53 26.61 9.14
C VAL A 257 -26.22 27.07 10.56
N ASN A 258 -25.76 26.15 11.41
CA ASN A 258 -25.38 26.43 12.80
C ASN A 258 -23.98 27.03 12.92
N GLU A 259 -23.02 26.52 12.13
CA GLU A 259 -21.61 26.95 12.16
C GLU A 259 -21.10 27.19 10.74
N ILE A 260 -20.45 28.33 10.49
CA ILE A 260 -19.74 28.61 9.23
C ILE A 260 -18.25 28.38 9.46
N ASN A 261 -17.65 27.53 8.62
CA ASN A 261 -16.23 27.19 8.75
C ASN A 261 -15.38 27.82 7.64
N ASP A 262 -15.92 28.00 6.43
CA ASP A 262 -15.18 28.61 5.30
C ASP A 262 -16.12 29.30 4.29
N LEU A 263 -15.55 30.27 3.55
CA LEU A 263 -16.21 31.09 2.53
C LEU A 263 -15.27 31.30 1.33
N THR A 264 -15.80 31.25 0.12
CA THR A 264 -15.05 31.64 -1.10
C THR A 264 -15.94 32.33 -2.12
N ILE A 265 -15.34 33.15 -2.99
CA ILE A 265 -16.04 33.90 -4.05
C ILE A 265 -15.46 33.53 -5.42
N ASP A 266 -16.33 33.24 -6.40
CA ASP A 266 -15.89 32.97 -7.77
C ASP A 266 -15.62 34.24 -8.60
N ASN A 267 -15.24 34.05 -9.86
CA ASN A 267 -14.98 35.17 -10.77
C ASN A 267 -16.22 35.97 -11.17
N ASN A 268 -17.42 35.41 -11.02
CA ASN A 268 -18.69 36.05 -11.30
C ASN A 268 -19.28 36.77 -10.07
N GLY A 269 -18.60 36.71 -8.92
CA GLY A 269 -19.08 37.30 -7.67
C GLY A 269 -20.08 36.43 -6.91
N ASN A 270 -20.27 35.16 -7.31
CA ASN A 270 -21.08 34.24 -6.50
C ASN A 270 -20.31 33.84 -5.25
N ILE A 271 -21.03 33.70 -4.14
CA ILE A 271 -20.48 33.40 -2.82
C ILE A 271 -20.83 31.97 -2.47
N TYR A 272 -19.84 31.23 -1.98
CA TYR A 272 -19.98 29.84 -1.60
C TYR A 272 -19.62 29.69 -0.13
N LEU A 273 -20.46 28.99 0.62
CA LEU A 273 -20.33 28.81 2.07
C LEU A 273 -20.39 27.33 2.39
N THR A 274 -19.56 26.88 3.34
CA THR A 274 -19.70 25.58 3.96
C THR A 274 -19.73 25.67 5.48
N GLY A 275 -20.43 24.70 6.07
CA GLY A 275 -20.64 24.66 7.51
C GLY A 275 -21.31 23.38 7.98
N THR A 276 -21.91 23.50 9.15
CA THR A 276 -22.64 22.41 9.82
C THR A 276 -24.08 22.83 10.09
N ILE A 277 -25.04 21.95 9.86
CA ILE A 277 -26.43 22.09 10.34
C ILE A 277 -26.71 21.04 11.43
N ASN A 278 -27.50 21.40 12.44
CA ASN A 278 -27.98 20.52 13.49
C ASN A 278 -29.35 19.96 13.10
N ASN A 279 -29.48 18.64 13.08
CA ASN A 279 -30.69 17.91 12.74
C ASN A 279 -31.15 17.07 13.94
N LEU A 280 -31.64 17.70 15.00
CA LEU A 280 -32.18 17.13 16.27
C LEU A 280 -31.28 16.12 17.03
N ASN A 281 -30.73 15.11 16.36
CA ASN A 281 -29.89 14.04 16.90
C ASN A 281 -28.56 13.85 16.13
N SER A 282 -28.32 14.59 15.04
CA SER A 282 -27.10 14.53 14.22
C SER A 282 -26.68 15.91 13.72
N PHE A 283 -25.48 16.01 13.16
CA PHE A 283 -25.02 17.18 12.43
C PHE A 283 -24.78 16.80 10.97
N ASP A 284 -25.09 17.67 10.03
CA ASP A 284 -24.88 17.40 8.60
C ASP A 284 -24.03 18.50 7.96
N VAL A 285 -23.34 18.17 6.86
CA VAL A 285 -22.63 19.17 6.05
C VAL A 285 -23.64 20.07 5.36
N ALA A 286 -23.44 21.39 5.44
CA ALA A 286 -24.28 22.37 4.77
C ALA A 286 -23.48 23.19 3.75
N VAL A 287 -23.99 23.32 2.52
CA VAL A 287 -23.34 24.03 1.41
C VAL A 287 -24.31 24.99 0.74
N TYR A 288 -23.89 26.24 0.54
CA TYR A 288 -24.71 27.27 -0.10
C TYR A 288 -23.97 27.93 -1.25
N LYS A 289 -24.72 28.28 -2.30
CA LYS A 289 -24.31 29.23 -3.33
C LYS A 289 -25.26 30.41 -3.36
N LEU A 290 -24.70 31.61 -3.26
CA LEU A 290 -25.41 32.88 -3.33
C LEU A 290 -24.94 33.69 -4.54
N ASP A 291 -25.81 34.52 -5.10
CA ASP A 291 -25.38 35.57 -6.03
C ASP A 291 -24.79 36.79 -5.29
N GLU A 292 -24.27 37.76 -6.04
CA GLU A 292 -23.70 39.01 -5.50
C GLU A 292 -24.70 39.85 -4.67
N ASN A 293 -26.00 39.64 -4.88
CA ASN A 293 -27.07 40.31 -4.13
C ASN A 293 -27.55 39.47 -2.93
N LEU A 294 -26.80 38.42 -2.59
CA LEU A 294 -27.11 37.46 -1.54
C LEU A 294 -28.39 36.64 -1.77
N ASN A 295 -28.90 36.51 -3.00
CA ASN A 295 -29.99 35.59 -3.28
C ASN A 295 -29.47 34.15 -3.31
N ILE A 296 -30.28 33.20 -2.84
CA ILE A 296 -29.95 31.76 -2.95
C ILE A 296 -30.04 31.36 -4.41
N LEU A 297 -28.93 30.88 -4.95
CA LEU A 297 -28.94 30.15 -6.21
C LEU A 297 -29.23 28.66 -5.96
N TRP A 298 -28.58 28.06 -4.96
CA TRP A 298 -28.93 26.74 -4.44
C TRP A 298 -28.35 26.50 -3.03
N GLU A 299 -28.91 25.50 -2.35
CA GLU A 299 -28.46 24.99 -1.06
C GLU A 299 -28.47 23.47 -1.07
N LYS A 300 -27.51 22.85 -0.36
CA LYS A 300 -27.35 21.39 -0.25
C LYS A 300 -26.99 21.00 1.18
N GLN A 301 -27.52 19.85 1.58
CA GLN A 301 -27.12 19.13 2.78
C GLN A 301 -26.55 17.77 2.37
N TYR A 302 -25.55 17.30 3.10
CA TYR A 302 -25.00 15.97 2.93
C TYR A 302 -24.94 15.28 4.29
N ASP A 303 -25.71 14.19 4.38
CA ASP A 303 -25.77 13.26 5.51
C ASP A 303 -25.15 11.95 5.03
N GLY A 304 -23.98 11.60 5.57
CA GLY A 304 -23.22 10.42 5.18
C GLY A 304 -23.88 9.15 5.71
N TYR A 305 -23.85 8.96 7.04
CA TYR A 305 -24.29 7.73 7.71
C TYR A 305 -25.34 7.96 8.81
N GLY A 306 -25.98 9.14 8.86
CA GLY A 306 -26.96 9.51 9.88
C GLY A 306 -26.36 9.91 11.23
N SER A 307 -25.05 10.24 11.25
CA SER A 307 -24.26 10.63 12.42
C SER A 307 -23.70 12.06 12.24
N ASN A 308 -22.69 12.49 12.99
CA ASN A 308 -22.21 13.88 12.91
C ASN A 308 -21.25 14.09 11.74
N ASP A 309 -21.65 14.94 10.82
CA ASP A 309 -20.88 15.35 9.66
C ASP A 309 -20.63 16.88 9.69
N LYS A 310 -19.49 17.31 9.17
CA LYS A 310 -19.05 18.72 9.22
C LYS A 310 -18.32 19.13 7.95
N GLY A 311 -18.76 20.24 7.32
CA GLY A 311 -18.03 20.84 6.21
C GLY A 311 -17.02 21.87 6.71
N ASN A 312 -15.73 21.64 6.52
CA ASN A 312 -14.65 22.45 7.09
C ASN A 312 -14.05 23.47 6.11
N GLY A 313 -13.86 23.11 4.84
CA GLY A 313 -13.27 23.98 3.82
C GLY A 313 -14.04 23.94 2.50
N ILE A 314 -14.10 25.05 1.77
CA ILE A 314 -14.79 25.16 0.47
C ILE A 314 -13.94 25.90 -0.58
N LYS A 315 -13.84 25.35 -1.79
CA LYS A 315 -13.19 26.00 -2.94
C LYS A 315 -14.01 25.79 -4.21
N VAL A 316 -13.88 26.72 -5.15
CA VAL A 316 -14.58 26.69 -6.45
C VAL A 316 -13.55 26.72 -7.57
N ASP A 317 -13.69 25.82 -8.55
CA ASP A 317 -12.81 25.82 -9.72
C ASP A 317 -13.21 26.86 -10.77
N SER A 318 -12.40 27.00 -11.82
CA SER A 318 -12.64 27.97 -12.89
C SER A 318 -13.91 27.70 -13.70
N GLN A 319 -14.45 26.48 -13.63
CA GLN A 319 -15.66 26.02 -14.29
C GLN A 319 -16.89 26.20 -13.40
N GLY A 320 -16.71 26.63 -12.15
CA GLY A 320 -17.78 26.84 -11.17
C GLY A 320 -18.19 25.57 -10.43
N ASN A 321 -17.44 24.46 -10.51
CA ASN A 321 -17.67 23.31 -9.66
C ASN A 321 -17.16 23.60 -8.25
N VAL A 322 -17.90 23.11 -7.27
CA VAL A 322 -17.67 23.40 -5.85
C VAL A 322 -17.14 22.15 -5.17
N TYR A 323 -16.03 22.31 -4.44
CA TYR A 323 -15.39 21.25 -3.68
C TYR A 323 -15.48 21.58 -2.19
N VAL A 324 -15.95 20.63 -1.40
CA VAL A 324 -16.12 20.78 0.05
C VAL A 324 -15.36 19.67 0.76
N ALA A 325 -14.36 20.04 1.56
CA ALA A 325 -13.65 19.12 2.45
C ALA A 325 -14.26 19.16 3.85
N GLY A 326 -14.39 18.00 4.48
CA GLY A 326 -14.99 17.87 5.78
C GLY A 326 -14.81 16.51 6.41
N THR A 327 -15.68 16.21 7.37
CA THR A 327 -15.72 14.93 8.08
C THR A 327 -17.10 14.29 7.97
N VAL A 328 -17.13 12.96 7.85
CA VAL A 328 -18.33 12.14 8.09
C VAL A 328 -18.08 11.17 9.22
N GLU A 329 -19.06 10.93 10.10
CA GLU A 329 -18.91 9.99 11.22
C GLU A 329 -19.61 8.66 10.93
N THR A 330 -18.94 7.55 11.21
CA THR A 330 -19.52 6.20 11.14
C THR A 330 -19.56 5.56 12.52
N ASN A 331 -20.54 4.67 12.73
CA ASN A 331 -20.69 3.99 14.03
C ASN A 331 -19.55 3.02 14.39
N ASN A 332 -18.73 2.61 13.40
CA ASN A 332 -17.72 1.56 13.58
C ASN A 332 -16.28 2.07 13.38
N GLU A 333 -16.09 3.14 12.62
CA GLU A 333 -14.77 3.65 12.19
C GLU A 333 -14.44 5.02 12.82
N GLY A 334 -15.42 5.65 13.48
CA GLY A 334 -15.28 7.02 13.97
C GLY A 334 -15.40 8.02 12.82
N LYS A 335 -14.61 9.09 12.88
CA LYS A 335 -14.59 10.14 11.86
C LYS A 335 -13.76 9.72 10.64
N ASN A 336 -14.25 10.00 9.44
CA ASN A 336 -13.55 9.82 8.16
C ASN A 336 -13.52 11.13 7.37
N TYR A 337 -12.54 11.30 6.49
CA TYR A 337 -12.53 12.43 5.55
C TYR A 337 -13.72 12.33 4.62
N ILE A 338 -14.30 13.46 4.25
CA ILE A 338 -15.19 13.58 3.10
C ILE A 338 -14.73 14.70 2.17
N LEU A 339 -14.66 14.41 0.88
CA LEU A 339 -14.55 15.39 -0.19
C LEU A 339 -15.79 15.29 -1.08
N LEU A 340 -16.57 16.37 -1.15
CA LEU A 340 -17.77 16.46 -1.99
C LEU A 340 -17.48 17.34 -3.20
N LYS A 341 -17.95 16.93 -4.38
CA LYS A 341 -17.97 17.78 -5.58
C LYS A 341 -19.39 18.05 -6.04
N TYR A 342 -19.75 19.32 -6.14
CA TYR A 342 -21.02 19.77 -6.73
C TYR A 342 -20.80 20.47 -8.07
N SER A 343 -21.76 20.32 -8.99
CA SER A 343 -21.83 21.11 -10.21
C SER A 343 -22.08 22.59 -9.89
N GLN A 344 -21.87 23.48 -10.87
CA GLN A 344 -22.24 24.90 -10.72
C GLN A 344 -23.73 25.14 -10.36
N ASN A 345 -24.59 24.15 -10.65
CA ASN A 345 -26.03 24.16 -10.39
C ASN A 345 -26.41 23.46 -9.07
N GLY A 346 -25.41 22.92 -8.35
CA GLY A 346 -25.61 22.26 -7.06
C GLY A 346 -25.86 20.76 -7.14
N ASP A 347 -25.74 20.12 -8.30
CA ASP A 347 -25.88 18.65 -8.39
C ASP A 347 -24.65 17.97 -7.77
N LEU A 348 -24.83 17.04 -6.84
CA LEU A 348 -23.71 16.25 -6.30
C LEU A 348 -23.19 15.34 -7.43
N LEU A 349 -21.96 15.60 -7.88
CA LEU A 349 -21.32 14.83 -8.95
C LEU A 349 -20.64 13.58 -8.40
N TRP A 350 -19.95 13.70 -7.27
CA TRP A 350 -19.37 12.58 -6.54
C TRP A 350 -19.05 12.96 -5.09
N SER A 351 -18.92 11.94 -4.24
CA SER A 351 -18.35 12.01 -2.89
C SER A 351 -17.17 11.04 -2.77
N ARG A 352 -16.16 11.40 -2.00
CA ARG A 352 -14.97 10.57 -1.75
C ARG A 352 -14.64 10.57 -0.27
N GLU A 353 -14.61 9.38 0.29
CA GLU A 353 -14.20 9.17 1.67
C GLU A 353 -12.75 8.68 1.71
N PHE A 354 -12.02 9.15 2.73
CA PHE A 354 -10.74 8.56 3.10
C PHE A 354 -10.82 8.14 4.56
N ASN A 355 -10.40 6.91 4.81
CA ASN A 355 -10.30 6.29 6.11
C ASN A 355 -8.90 5.68 6.20
N GLY A 356 -8.17 6.06 7.25
CA GLY A 356 -6.83 5.62 7.56
C GLY A 356 -6.76 4.13 7.86
N LYS A 357 -5.54 3.61 7.95
CA LYS A 357 -5.30 2.15 8.02
C LYS A 357 -5.91 1.49 9.25
N GLU A 358 -6.04 2.24 10.34
CA GLU A 358 -6.47 1.74 11.65
C GLU A 358 -7.96 1.99 11.92
N ASN A 359 -8.70 2.62 10.99
CA ASN A 359 -10.12 2.97 11.15
C ASN A 359 -10.40 3.71 12.45
N THR A 360 -9.63 4.78 12.63
CA THR A 360 -9.81 5.71 13.76
C THR A 360 -9.98 7.12 13.21
N ASP A 361 -10.33 8.08 14.07
CA ASP A 361 -10.71 9.43 13.64
C ASP A 361 -9.73 10.10 12.67
N ASP A 362 -10.21 10.33 11.45
CA ASP A 362 -9.58 11.09 10.39
C ASP A 362 -10.45 12.30 10.04
N GLU A 363 -9.91 13.51 10.11
CA GLU A 363 -10.67 14.75 9.89
C GLU A 363 -10.02 15.66 8.85
N ALA A 364 -10.69 15.89 7.72
CA ALA A 364 -10.22 16.85 6.71
C ALA A 364 -10.41 18.28 7.22
N THR A 365 -9.35 19.07 7.22
CA THR A 365 -9.33 20.43 7.79
C THR A 365 -9.61 21.51 6.76
N GLN A 366 -8.99 21.43 5.58
CA GLN A 366 -9.00 22.50 4.58
C GLN A 366 -8.58 21.93 3.21
N LEU A 367 -8.94 22.63 2.13
CA LEU A 367 -8.53 22.29 0.77
C LEU A 367 -8.07 23.51 -0.05
N VAL A 368 -7.27 23.23 -1.08
CA VAL A 368 -6.89 24.15 -2.15
C VAL A 368 -6.95 23.46 -3.51
N ILE A 369 -7.11 24.25 -4.57
CA ILE A 369 -7.10 23.78 -5.95
C ILE A 369 -5.89 24.39 -6.65
N SER A 370 -5.02 23.57 -7.21
CA SER A 370 -3.83 24.00 -7.95
C SER A 370 -3.60 23.05 -9.12
N ASN A 371 -3.28 23.59 -10.30
CA ASN A 371 -2.99 22.81 -11.51
C ASN A 371 -4.03 21.70 -11.82
N ASN A 372 -5.33 22.02 -11.68
CA ASN A 372 -6.45 21.09 -11.84
C ASN A 372 -6.42 19.86 -10.91
N LYS A 373 -5.69 19.94 -9.81
CA LYS A 373 -5.68 18.95 -8.73
C LYS A 373 -6.27 19.57 -7.45
N ILE A 374 -6.94 18.73 -6.67
CA ILE A 374 -7.54 19.13 -5.41
C ILE A 374 -6.69 18.57 -4.27
N PHE A 375 -6.12 19.45 -3.46
CA PHE A 375 -5.29 19.08 -2.32
C PHE A 375 -6.10 19.27 -1.05
N VAL A 376 -6.27 18.20 -0.30
CA VAL A 376 -7.02 18.18 0.96
C VAL A 376 -6.07 17.77 2.06
N THR A 377 -5.93 18.57 3.11
CA THR A 377 -5.16 18.19 4.30
C THR A 377 -6.08 17.97 5.49
N GLY A 378 -5.67 17.08 6.38
CA GLY A 378 -6.30 16.88 7.67
C GLY A 378 -5.43 16.02 8.59
N LEU A 379 -5.93 15.75 9.80
CA LEU A 379 -5.28 14.78 10.67
C LEU A 379 -5.69 13.37 10.24
N ALA A 380 -4.76 12.42 10.22
CA ALA A 380 -5.10 11.00 10.21
C ALA A 380 -4.63 10.37 11.51
N LYS A 381 -5.48 9.57 12.16
CA LYS A 381 -5.15 8.94 13.43
C LYS A 381 -4.77 7.49 13.21
N ASN A 382 -3.63 7.13 13.77
CA ASN A 382 -3.15 5.76 13.89
C ASN A 382 -3.21 5.36 15.39
N SER A 383 -3.03 4.08 15.71
CA SER A 383 -3.27 3.46 17.02
C SER A 383 -2.69 4.14 18.28
N SER A 384 -1.81 5.15 18.15
CA SER A 384 -1.36 5.99 19.26
C SER A 384 -1.02 7.45 18.89
N LEU A 385 -0.96 7.81 17.61
CA LEU A 385 -0.48 9.12 17.14
C LEU A 385 -1.30 9.62 15.95
N THR A 386 -1.34 10.93 15.77
CA THR A 386 -1.92 11.62 14.61
C THR A 386 -0.82 12.14 13.69
N SER A 387 -1.05 12.10 12.38
CA SER A 387 -0.16 12.61 11.35
C SER A 387 -0.87 13.67 10.49
N PHE A 388 -0.07 14.52 9.83
CA PHE A 388 -0.62 15.31 8.72
C PHE A 388 -0.83 14.36 7.55
N GLN A 389 -2.08 14.18 7.15
CA GLN A 389 -2.42 13.44 5.95
C GLN A 389 -2.90 14.43 4.89
N THR A 390 -2.17 14.47 3.78
CA THR A 390 -2.53 15.31 2.63
C THR A 390 -2.81 14.42 1.42
N LEU A 391 -4.01 14.54 0.89
CA LEU A 391 -4.52 13.77 -0.24
C LEU A 391 -4.62 14.66 -1.47
N VAL A 392 -4.20 14.14 -2.61
CA VAL A 392 -4.29 14.81 -3.91
C VAL A 392 -5.30 14.07 -4.76
N TYR A 393 -6.34 14.75 -5.22
CA TYR A 393 -7.40 14.18 -6.05
C TYR A 393 -7.37 14.75 -7.47
N ASN A 394 -7.71 13.89 -8.44
CA ASN A 394 -8.10 14.28 -9.79
C ASN A 394 -9.52 14.90 -9.79
N GLU A 395 -9.88 15.59 -10.87
CA GLU A 395 -11.22 16.19 -11.01
C GLU A 395 -12.38 15.17 -10.97
N ASP A 396 -12.12 13.91 -11.31
CA ASP A 396 -13.07 12.79 -11.23
C ASP A 396 -13.18 12.19 -9.81
N GLY A 397 -12.43 12.73 -8.85
CA GLY A 397 -12.38 12.28 -7.47
C GLY A 397 -11.53 11.04 -7.24
N SER A 398 -10.84 10.50 -8.24
CA SER A 398 -9.82 9.46 -7.97
C SER A 398 -8.65 10.09 -7.23
N ILE A 399 -8.09 9.37 -6.25
CA ILE A 399 -6.85 9.82 -5.60
C ILE A 399 -5.72 9.71 -6.61
N TYR A 400 -5.05 10.84 -6.83
CA TYR A 400 -3.87 10.94 -7.66
C TYR A 400 -2.62 10.49 -6.89
N THR A 401 -2.43 10.99 -5.66
CA THR A 401 -1.33 10.62 -4.77
C THR A 401 -1.60 11.12 -3.34
N GLN A 402 -0.72 10.82 -2.40
CA GLN A 402 -0.84 11.26 -1.01
C GLN A 402 0.53 11.45 -0.37
N ALA A 403 0.59 12.32 0.64
CA ALA A 403 1.74 12.48 1.51
C ALA A 403 1.29 12.39 2.97
N GLU A 404 2.18 11.82 3.78
CA GLU A 404 2.02 11.73 5.22
C GLU A 404 3.24 12.37 5.87
N PHE A 405 3.01 13.29 6.81
CA PHE A 405 4.05 13.84 7.66
C PHE A 405 3.80 13.43 9.11
N THR A 406 4.76 12.69 9.67
CA THR A 406 4.68 12.06 10.99
C THR A 406 5.87 12.43 11.84
N ASN A 407 5.66 12.46 13.16
CA ASN A 407 6.72 12.46 14.14
C ASN A 407 6.62 11.19 14.99
N PRO A 408 7.71 10.42 15.20
CA PRO A 408 7.64 9.10 15.84
C PRO A 408 7.04 9.08 17.24
N ASP A 409 7.11 10.20 17.96
CA ASP A 409 6.76 10.28 19.38
C ASP A 409 5.69 11.34 19.68
N GLN A 410 5.18 12.05 18.65
CA GLN A 410 4.36 13.24 18.83
C GLN A 410 3.20 13.30 17.85
N ASN A 411 2.08 13.86 18.29
CA ASN A 411 0.89 14.05 17.47
C ASN A 411 1.05 15.28 16.58
N GLU A 412 0.81 15.14 15.28
CA GLU A 412 0.83 16.23 14.31
C GLU A 412 -0.61 16.58 13.90
N ILE A 413 -1.05 17.80 14.21
CA ILE A 413 -2.41 18.31 13.96
C ILE A 413 -2.37 19.43 12.90
N PRO A 414 -2.80 19.23 11.66
CA PRO A 414 -2.86 20.29 10.66
C PRO A 414 -4.05 21.23 10.90
N THR A 415 -3.89 22.47 10.46
CA THR A 415 -4.83 23.58 10.70
C THR A 415 -5.17 24.37 9.43
N GLY A 416 -4.34 24.26 8.39
CA GLY A 416 -4.54 24.98 7.14
C GLY A 416 -3.62 24.48 6.02
N ILE A 417 -4.00 24.83 4.80
CA ILE A 417 -3.27 24.53 3.57
C ILE A 417 -3.35 25.74 2.63
N THR A 418 -2.24 26.04 1.94
CA THR A 418 -2.16 27.07 0.90
C THR A 418 -1.26 26.62 -0.25
N VAL A 419 -1.23 27.39 -1.33
CA VAL A 419 -0.43 27.12 -2.53
C VAL A 419 0.44 28.34 -2.83
N ASP A 420 1.73 28.14 -3.07
CA ASP A 420 2.62 29.22 -3.52
C ASP A 420 2.53 29.43 -5.05
N LEU A 421 3.19 30.47 -5.58
CA LEU A 421 3.14 30.75 -7.03
C LEU A 421 3.84 29.70 -7.91
N SER A 422 4.63 28.78 -7.35
CA SER A 422 5.21 27.65 -8.07
C SER A 422 4.25 26.46 -8.16
N GLY A 423 3.13 26.51 -7.42
CA GLY A 423 2.20 25.40 -7.28
C GLY A 423 2.58 24.43 -6.16
N ASP A 424 3.57 24.77 -5.34
CA ASP A 424 3.94 23.95 -4.18
C ASP A 424 2.88 24.12 -3.08
N ILE A 425 2.71 23.06 -2.30
CA ILE A 425 1.66 22.96 -1.29
C ILE A 425 2.26 23.19 0.08
N ILE A 426 1.71 24.15 0.81
CA ILE A 426 2.14 24.49 2.18
C ILE A 426 1.06 24.03 3.14
N VAL A 427 1.40 23.12 4.04
CA VAL A 427 0.53 22.66 5.13
C VAL A 427 1.06 23.21 6.44
N ILE A 428 0.18 23.85 7.21
CA ILE A 428 0.49 24.34 8.56
C ILE A 428 -0.31 23.59 9.61
N GLY A 429 0.27 23.45 10.79
CA GLY A 429 -0.34 22.77 11.92
C GLY A 429 0.46 22.95 13.18
N GLN A 430 0.33 21.98 14.08
CA GLN A 430 1.02 21.95 15.35
C GLN A 430 1.43 20.54 15.76
N THR A 431 2.57 20.44 16.42
CA THR A 431 3.08 19.21 17.05
C THR A 431 2.74 19.23 18.54
N ASN A 432 1.96 18.26 19.04
CA ASN A 432 1.69 18.10 20.46
C ASN A 432 2.89 17.46 21.17
N LEU A 433 3.40 18.13 22.20
CA LEU A 433 4.60 17.71 22.93
C LEU A 433 4.33 16.69 24.05
N GLY A 434 3.07 16.28 24.27
CA GLY A 434 2.67 15.27 25.27
C GLY A 434 2.67 15.78 26.72
N ASN A 435 3.08 17.02 26.95
CA ASN A 435 3.06 17.71 28.25
C ASN A 435 1.91 18.74 28.37
N GLY A 436 0.98 18.75 27.41
CA GLY A 436 -0.07 19.76 27.27
C GLY A 436 0.29 20.92 26.34
N ASN A 437 1.56 21.05 25.94
CA ASN A 437 2.02 22.10 25.03
C ASN A 437 2.08 21.63 23.56
N TYR A 438 2.16 22.59 22.65
CA TYR A 438 2.21 22.39 21.21
C TYR A 438 3.29 23.27 20.57
N ARG A 439 3.84 22.90 19.41
CA ARG A 439 4.70 23.78 18.58
C ARG A 439 4.11 23.97 17.20
N ALA A 440 4.21 25.17 16.65
CA ALA A 440 3.83 25.40 15.26
C ALA A 440 4.68 24.52 14.32
N ARG A 441 4.04 23.92 13.32
CA ARG A 441 4.67 23.07 12.31
C ARG A 441 4.27 23.54 10.92
N THR A 442 5.25 23.70 10.03
CA THR A 442 5.02 24.01 8.61
C THR A 442 5.73 22.99 7.74
N VAL A 443 5.04 22.47 6.74
CA VAL A 443 5.55 21.47 5.80
C VAL A 443 5.28 21.96 4.38
N LYS A 444 6.31 21.93 3.53
CA LYS A 444 6.20 22.25 2.10
C LYS A 444 6.34 20.97 1.28
N TYR A 445 5.36 20.73 0.41
CA TYR A 445 5.35 19.65 -0.54
C TYR A 445 5.43 20.15 -1.99
N THR A 446 6.13 19.40 -2.84
CA THR A 446 6.07 19.56 -4.29
C THR A 446 5.51 18.29 -4.91
N LEU A 447 4.61 18.45 -5.88
CA LEU A 447 4.11 17.36 -6.69
C LEU A 447 5.00 17.20 -7.92
N TYR A 448 5.80 16.14 -7.96
CA TYR A 448 6.57 15.72 -9.13
C TYR A 448 5.81 14.63 -9.90
N GLU A 449 5.93 14.63 -11.22
CA GLU A 449 5.41 13.57 -12.08
C GLU A 449 6.57 12.93 -12.84
N LYS A 450 6.97 11.72 -12.44
CA LYS A 450 8.01 10.96 -13.15
C LYS A 450 7.47 10.52 -14.52
N PRO A 451 8.10 10.90 -15.64
CA PRO A 451 7.57 10.55 -16.97
C PRO A 451 7.57 9.04 -17.20
N LEU A 452 6.54 8.51 -17.87
CA LEU A 452 6.40 7.10 -18.24
C LEU A 452 6.23 6.97 -19.75
N GLU A 453 7.32 7.15 -20.48
CA GLU A 453 7.40 7.14 -21.94
C GLU A 453 8.19 5.92 -22.44
N PRO A 454 7.54 4.76 -22.64
CA PRO A 454 8.23 3.57 -23.12
C PRO A 454 8.82 3.75 -24.53
N VAL A 455 10.10 3.42 -24.69
CA VAL A 455 10.73 3.23 -25.98
C VAL A 455 10.49 1.80 -26.45
N PHE A 456 9.92 1.65 -27.65
CA PHE A 456 9.60 0.35 -28.23
C PHE A 456 10.67 -0.11 -29.24
N GLU A 457 11.00 -1.39 -29.20
CA GLU A 457 11.86 -2.08 -30.16
C GLU A 457 11.12 -3.30 -30.71
N ASN A 458 10.92 -3.36 -32.03
CA ASN A 458 10.18 -4.43 -32.70
C ASN A 458 8.75 -4.66 -32.14
N GLY A 459 8.11 -3.61 -31.63
CA GLY A 459 6.75 -3.68 -31.08
C GLY A 459 6.66 -4.11 -29.61
N LYS A 460 7.78 -4.45 -28.94
CA LYS A 460 7.83 -4.67 -27.49
C LYS A 460 8.45 -3.46 -26.78
N PRO A 461 7.93 -3.04 -25.61
CA PRO A 461 8.55 -1.97 -24.84
C PRO A 461 9.91 -2.44 -24.30
N LYS A 462 10.90 -1.56 -24.34
CA LYS A 462 12.29 -1.87 -23.99
C LYS A 462 12.70 -1.21 -22.70
N TYR A 463 12.68 0.11 -22.66
CA TYR A 463 13.03 0.92 -21.49
C TYR A 463 12.25 2.23 -21.50
N ASN A 464 12.20 2.92 -20.37
CA ASN A 464 11.63 4.25 -20.27
C ASN A 464 12.55 5.32 -20.88
N GLU A 465 11.98 6.27 -21.63
CA GLU A 465 12.74 7.29 -22.32
C GLU A 465 13.39 8.27 -21.34
N ASN A 466 14.66 8.60 -21.56
CA ASN A 466 15.45 9.56 -20.77
C ASN A 466 15.53 9.24 -19.26
N GLU A 467 15.21 8.03 -18.81
CA GLU A 467 15.37 7.62 -17.41
C GLU A 467 16.58 6.69 -17.24
N VAL A 468 17.43 7.00 -16.25
CA VAL A 468 18.51 6.11 -15.82
C VAL A 468 18.34 5.73 -14.35
N ILE A 469 18.43 4.44 -14.06
CA ILE A 469 18.54 3.91 -12.71
C ILE A 469 20.02 3.88 -12.34
N ILE A 470 20.38 4.51 -11.23
CA ILE A 470 21.76 4.54 -10.75
C ILE A 470 21.80 3.98 -9.33
N ARG A 471 22.61 2.93 -9.16
CA ARG A 471 23.00 2.41 -7.85
C ARG A 471 24.27 3.11 -7.41
N PHE A 472 24.15 4.05 -6.48
CA PHE A 472 25.29 4.73 -5.88
C PHE A 472 25.92 3.89 -4.76
N ASP A 473 27.21 4.08 -4.54
CA ASP A 473 27.85 3.65 -3.30
C ASP A 473 27.27 4.43 -2.12
N ARG A 474 27.14 3.80 -0.96
CA ARG A 474 26.60 4.47 0.24
C ARG A 474 27.37 5.74 0.61
N SER A 475 28.68 5.79 0.36
CA SER A 475 29.51 6.96 0.63
C SER A 475 29.25 8.12 -0.32
N ALA A 476 28.58 7.90 -1.46
CA ALA A 476 28.18 8.93 -2.42
C ALA A 476 26.88 9.66 -2.04
N ILE A 477 26.11 9.13 -1.09
CA ILE A 477 24.76 9.59 -0.76
C ILE A 477 24.72 10.48 0.50
N LYS A 478 23.79 11.45 0.50
CA LYS A 478 23.40 12.28 1.65
C LYS A 478 22.33 11.56 2.46
N TYR A 479 22.69 11.02 3.62
CA TYR A 479 21.81 10.15 4.42
C TYR A 479 20.58 10.90 4.94
N ASP A 480 20.72 12.16 5.33
CA ASP A 480 19.64 13.03 5.74
C ASP A 480 18.54 13.16 4.68
N ALA A 481 18.92 13.22 3.40
CA ALA A 481 17.95 13.21 2.31
C ALA A 481 17.25 11.86 2.15
N ILE A 482 17.97 10.74 2.33
CA ILE A 482 17.41 9.39 2.23
C ILE A 482 16.48 9.06 3.41
N ASP A 483 16.88 9.39 4.63
CA ASP A 483 16.17 9.03 5.85
C ASP A 483 14.87 9.83 6.04
N ARG A 484 14.74 10.98 5.38
CA ARG A 484 13.47 11.72 5.27
C ARG A 484 12.49 10.96 4.36
N LYS A 485 11.62 10.15 4.96
CA LYS A 485 10.61 9.33 4.25
C LYS A 485 9.66 10.16 3.39
N GLY A 486 9.33 11.39 3.79
CA GLY A 486 8.51 12.31 3.00
C GLY A 486 9.22 12.87 1.76
N PHE A 487 10.56 12.97 1.78
CA PHE A 487 11.33 13.51 0.66
C PHE A 487 11.60 12.43 -0.39
N THR A 488 10.64 12.21 -1.27
CA THR A 488 10.65 11.07 -2.22
C THR A 488 11.12 11.44 -3.62
N ALA A 489 11.10 12.73 -3.97
CA ALA A 489 11.59 13.28 -5.22
C ALA A 489 12.18 14.69 -5.01
N GLY A 490 13.19 15.05 -5.80
CA GLY A 490 13.89 16.33 -5.73
C GLY A 490 14.94 16.45 -6.83
N MET A 491 15.98 17.23 -6.61
CA MET A 491 17.10 17.34 -7.55
C MET A 491 18.22 16.36 -7.17
N LEU A 492 19.01 15.89 -8.14
CA LEU A 492 20.10 14.94 -7.89
C LEU A 492 21.09 15.47 -6.84
N GLY A 493 21.36 16.76 -6.87
CA GLY A 493 22.21 17.45 -5.90
C GLY A 493 21.67 17.40 -4.47
N ASP A 494 20.39 17.13 -4.25
CA ASP A 494 19.78 17.00 -2.92
C ASP A 494 20.10 15.64 -2.30
N PHE A 495 20.29 14.59 -3.11
CA PHE A 495 20.54 13.22 -2.66
C PHE A 495 22.02 12.81 -2.72
N VAL A 496 22.80 13.39 -3.63
CA VAL A 496 24.16 12.95 -3.94
C VAL A 496 25.20 13.99 -3.51
N LYS A 497 26.37 13.54 -3.03
CA LYS A 497 27.44 14.42 -2.56
C LYS A 497 28.11 15.22 -3.69
N PRO A 498 28.59 16.45 -3.43
CA PRO A 498 29.11 17.34 -4.47
C PRO A 498 30.28 16.81 -5.31
N ASN A 499 31.15 15.97 -4.74
CA ASN A 499 32.27 15.36 -5.46
C ASN A 499 31.79 14.37 -6.54
N VAL A 500 30.72 13.62 -6.25
CA VAL A 500 30.13 12.65 -7.19
C VAL A 500 29.36 13.39 -8.29
N ILE A 501 28.62 14.44 -7.93
CA ILE A 501 28.00 15.38 -8.88
C ILE A 501 29.05 15.95 -9.84
N SER A 502 30.22 16.34 -9.32
CA SER A 502 31.31 16.90 -10.14
C SER A 502 31.87 15.87 -11.13
N GLU A 503 32.08 14.63 -10.70
CA GLU A 503 32.57 13.55 -11.56
C GLU A 503 31.54 13.17 -12.63
N MET A 504 30.27 13.01 -12.26
CA MET A 504 29.18 12.76 -13.21
C MET A 504 29.04 13.89 -14.22
N SER A 505 29.09 15.15 -13.78
CA SER A 505 28.99 16.31 -14.68
C SER A 505 30.16 16.37 -15.66
N SER A 506 31.37 16.02 -15.19
CA SER A 506 32.57 15.92 -16.03
C SER A 506 32.43 14.83 -17.10
N LYS A 507 31.89 13.66 -16.73
CA LYS A 507 31.68 12.53 -17.63
C LYS A 507 30.60 12.77 -18.67
N LEU A 508 29.49 13.40 -18.27
CA LEU A 508 28.34 13.65 -19.14
C LEU A 508 28.42 14.96 -19.93
N GLY A 509 29.29 15.89 -19.51
CA GLY A 509 29.51 17.17 -20.20
C GLY A 509 28.45 18.24 -19.90
N PHE A 510 27.62 18.06 -18.87
CA PHE A 510 26.66 19.06 -18.39
C PHE A 510 26.46 18.93 -16.87
N ASP A 511 25.93 19.99 -16.24
CA ASP A 511 25.65 19.98 -14.80
C ASP A 511 24.49 19.04 -14.45
N VAL A 512 24.80 17.97 -13.72
CA VAL A 512 23.79 16.97 -13.32
C VAL A 512 23.07 17.33 -12.02
N SER A 513 23.51 18.35 -11.28
CA SER A 513 22.98 18.66 -9.95
C SER A 513 21.49 18.98 -9.93
N ARG A 514 20.96 19.44 -11.06
CA ARG A 514 19.57 19.87 -11.24
C ARG A 514 18.71 18.86 -12.01
N LEU A 515 19.18 17.63 -12.15
CA LEU A 515 18.36 16.57 -12.74
C LEU A 515 17.31 16.11 -11.75
N GLU A 516 16.06 16.04 -12.18
CA GLU A 516 14.99 15.46 -11.37
C GLU A 516 15.34 14.03 -11.00
N THR A 517 15.19 13.72 -9.72
CA THR A 517 15.64 12.48 -9.12
C THR A 517 14.57 11.96 -8.17
N PHE A 518 14.31 10.66 -8.28
CA PHE A 518 13.25 9.96 -7.57
C PHE A 518 13.85 8.83 -6.74
N LYS A 519 13.40 8.70 -5.49
CA LYS A 519 13.68 7.50 -4.70
C LYS A 519 12.87 6.33 -5.27
N ILE A 520 13.56 5.27 -5.67
CA ILE A 520 12.93 4.01 -6.07
C ILE A 520 12.38 3.30 -4.82
N PHE A 521 13.19 3.21 -3.77
CA PHE A 521 12.84 2.61 -2.48
C PHE A 521 12.31 3.66 -1.49
N ARG A 522 11.18 4.30 -1.82
CA ARG A 522 10.67 5.52 -1.15
C ARG A 522 10.51 5.45 0.38
N LYS A 523 10.28 4.27 0.96
CA LYS A 523 10.09 4.08 2.42
C LYS A 523 11.32 3.54 3.14
N MET A 524 12.32 3.11 2.39
CA MET A 524 13.55 2.52 2.93
C MET A 524 14.52 3.64 3.34
N THR A 525 15.15 3.46 4.48
CA THR A 525 16.08 4.39 5.12
C THR A 525 17.43 3.73 5.31
N THR A 526 18.45 4.51 5.69
CA THR A 526 19.78 3.99 6.00
C THR A 526 19.80 3.13 7.27
N ALA A 527 18.74 3.16 8.08
CA ALA A 527 18.55 2.25 9.21
C ALA A 527 18.10 0.84 8.79
N ASP A 528 17.58 0.68 7.58
CA ASP A 528 17.07 -0.59 7.05
C ASP A 528 18.19 -1.53 6.59
N THR A 529 18.93 -2.04 7.58
CA THR A 529 20.15 -2.83 7.36
C THR A 529 19.98 -4.32 7.64
N LEU A 530 18.90 -4.73 8.31
CA LEU A 530 18.65 -6.10 8.75
C LEU A 530 17.21 -6.52 8.48
N SER A 531 17.01 -7.82 8.26
CA SER A 531 15.70 -8.46 8.13
C SER A 531 15.66 -9.78 8.91
N ILE A 532 14.46 -10.18 9.36
CA ILE A 532 14.19 -11.52 9.86
C ILE A 532 13.53 -12.35 8.74
N THR A 533 14.21 -13.41 8.32
CA THR A 533 13.74 -14.36 7.31
C THR A 533 12.54 -15.17 7.82
N ARG A 534 11.84 -15.88 6.92
CA ARG A 534 10.70 -16.77 7.29
C ARG A 534 11.07 -17.95 8.19
N LEU A 535 12.37 -18.17 8.39
CA LEU A 535 12.93 -19.21 9.25
C LEU A 535 13.47 -18.66 10.58
N GLY A 536 13.37 -17.35 10.81
CA GLY A 536 13.85 -16.70 12.03
C GLY A 536 15.32 -16.28 11.99
N ASP A 537 16.07 -16.57 10.92
CA ASP A 537 17.44 -16.07 10.76
C ASP A 537 17.43 -14.54 10.58
N THR A 538 18.37 -13.85 11.22
CA THR A 538 18.63 -12.42 10.98
C THR A 538 19.69 -12.27 9.89
N ILE A 539 19.37 -11.56 8.82
CA ILE A 539 20.28 -11.33 7.68
C ILE A 539 20.46 -9.84 7.38
N LYS A 540 21.59 -9.49 6.75
CA LYS A 540 21.86 -8.13 6.25
C LYS A 540 21.08 -7.91 4.95
N ILE A 541 20.46 -6.74 4.83
CA ILE A 541 19.86 -6.26 3.58
C ILE A 541 20.89 -5.39 2.84
N ASP A 542 20.96 -5.51 1.51
CA ASP A 542 21.77 -4.60 0.69
C ASP A 542 21.26 -3.15 0.84
N ASP A 543 22.14 -2.16 0.63
CA ASP A 543 21.83 -0.73 0.83
C ASP A 543 20.89 -0.14 -0.27
N PHE A 544 19.81 -0.84 -0.66
CA PHE A 544 18.93 -0.52 -1.80
C PHE A 544 18.45 0.94 -1.82
N TRP A 545 18.29 1.56 -0.65
CA TRP A 545 17.98 2.98 -0.45
C TRP A 545 18.93 3.95 -1.17
N ALA A 546 20.13 3.53 -1.56
CA ALA A 546 21.07 4.30 -2.38
C ALA A 546 20.90 4.07 -3.91
N THR A 547 19.78 3.49 -4.34
CA THR A 547 19.41 3.37 -5.76
C THR A 547 18.37 4.42 -6.11
N LEU A 548 18.71 5.29 -7.06
CA LEU A 548 17.88 6.43 -7.47
C LEU A 548 17.52 6.33 -8.94
N SER A 549 16.34 6.82 -9.30
CA SER A 549 15.95 7.08 -10.68
C SER A 549 16.26 8.53 -11.01
N VAL A 550 16.95 8.79 -12.12
CA VAL A 550 17.39 10.13 -12.54
C VAL A 550 16.88 10.40 -13.95
N ILE A 551 16.20 11.53 -14.12
CA ILE A 551 15.68 11.96 -15.42
C ILE A 551 16.73 12.80 -16.15
N LEU A 552 17.11 12.33 -17.33
CA LEU A 552 18.08 12.98 -18.21
C LEU A 552 17.41 14.06 -19.06
N PRO A 553 18.17 15.06 -19.54
CA PRO A 553 17.65 16.02 -20.50
C PRO A 553 17.18 15.32 -21.79
N GLY A 554 16.08 15.78 -22.38
CA GLY A 554 15.51 15.16 -23.57
C GLY A 554 16.48 15.09 -24.76
N LYS A 555 16.47 13.96 -25.48
CA LYS A 555 17.36 13.61 -26.62
C LYS A 555 18.78 13.21 -26.24
N THR A 556 19.00 12.83 -24.99
CA THR A 556 20.26 12.21 -24.58
C THR A 556 20.34 10.78 -25.13
N ASP A 557 21.51 10.36 -25.61
CA ASP A 557 21.74 8.95 -25.98
C ASP A 557 21.85 8.11 -24.70
N LEU A 558 20.73 7.53 -24.29
CA LEU A 558 20.59 6.83 -23.02
C LEU A 558 21.65 5.72 -22.84
N ILE A 559 21.93 4.96 -23.88
CA ILE A 559 22.88 3.83 -23.81
C ILE A 559 24.30 4.36 -23.61
N ASN A 560 24.72 5.37 -24.40
CA ASN A 560 26.04 5.98 -24.23
C ASN A 560 26.18 6.68 -22.87
N THR A 561 25.11 7.28 -22.35
CA THR A 561 25.09 7.87 -21.01
C THR A 561 25.25 6.81 -19.93
N VAL A 562 24.52 5.70 -20.03
CA VAL A 562 24.65 4.56 -19.12
C VAL A 562 26.08 4.01 -19.13
N ASP A 563 26.67 3.81 -20.31
CA ASP A 563 28.06 3.35 -20.44
C ASP A 563 29.05 4.35 -19.82
N SER A 564 28.80 5.65 -19.99
CA SER A 564 29.62 6.70 -19.39
C SER A 564 29.55 6.69 -17.87
N LEU A 565 28.35 6.51 -17.31
CA LEU A 565 28.13 6.39 -15.86
C LEU A 565 28.74 5.12 -15.29
N ASN A 566 28.61 3.98 -15.99
CA ASN A 566 29.26 2.72 -15.61
C ASN A 566 30.80 2.76 -15.72
N SER A 567 31.37 3.79 -16.37
CA SER A 567 32.83 4.02 -16.41
C SER A 567 33.35 4.83 -15.20
N ILE A 568 32.46 5.34 -14.35
CA ILE A 568 32.81 6.01 -13.10
C ILE A 568 33.28 4.96 -12.10
N ASP A 569 34.15 5.36 -11.18
CA ASP A 569 34.69 4.47 -10.15
C ASP A 569 33.56 3.76 -9.39
N ILE A 570 33.74 2.46 -9.15
CA ILE A 570 32.80 1.59 -8.44
C ILE A 570 32.59 2.03 -6.99
N ASP A 571 33.56 2.76 -6.42
CA ASP A 571 33.48 3.42 -5.12
C ASP A 571 32.52 4.65 -5.13
N MET A 572 31.93 5.00 -6.28
CA MET A 572 30.90 6.05 -6.42
C MET A 572 29.59 5.52 -7.03
N ILE A 573 29.69 4.74 -8.13
CA ILE A 573 28.54 4.18 -8.84
C ILE A 573 28.78 2.68 -9.03
N HIS A 574 27.91 1.84 -8.45
CA HIS A 574 27.99 0.39 -8.60
C HIS A 574 27.50 -0.07 -9.98
N TYR A 575 26.40 0.51 -10.44
CA TYR A 575 25.91 0.37 -11.80
C TYR A 575 24.96 1.52 -12.15
N ALA A 576 24.84 1.77 -13.44
CA ALA A 576 23.77 2.51 -14.06
C ALA A 576 23.11 1.63 -15.13
N GLU A 577 21.81 1.73 -15.30
CA GLU A 577 21.07 1.02 -16.35
C GLU A 577 19.84 1.80 -16.82
N PRO A 578 19.35 1.58 -18.04
CA PRO A 578 18.02 2.02 -18.43
C PRO A 578 16.97 1.42 -17.49
N ASP A 579 15.87 2.13 -17.25
CA ASP A 579 14.70 1.52 -16.60
C ASP A 579 13.98 0.62 -17.60
N TYR A 580 14.37 -0.65 -17.62
CA TYR A 580 13.79 -1.65 -18.52
C TYR A 580 12.32 -1.94 -18.20
N ILE A 581 11.61 -2.44 -19.21
CA ILE A 581 10.17 -2.67 -19.14
C ILE A 581 9.84 -4.16 -19.33
N GLY A 582 8.96 -4.66 -18.48
CA GLY A 582 8.24 -5.92 -18.65
C GLY A 582 6.78 -5.71 -19.05
N GLU A 583 6.04 -6.79 -19.20
CA GLU A 583 4.64 -6.80 -19.58
C GLU A 583 3.85 -7.86 -18.79
N ILE A 584 2.57 -7.58 -18.54
CA ILE A 584 1.64 -8.62 -18.06
C ILE A 584 1.50 -9.67 -19.18
N PHE A 585 1.60 -10.96 -18.83
CA PHE A 585 1.36 -12.03 -19.80
C PHE A 585 -0.13 -12.25 -19.98
N ASN A 586 -0.72 -11.55 -20.94
CA ASN A 586 -2.14 -11.64 -21.25
C ASN A 586 -2.42 -11.84 -22.74
N VAL A 587 -3.45 -12.64 -23.04
CA VAL A 587 -4.17 -12.59 -24.32
C VAL A 587 -5.67 -12.74 -24.04
N PRO A 588 -6.40 -11.64 -23.78
CA PRO A 588 -7.85 -11.66 -23.86
C PRO A 588 -8.23 -11.63 -25.34
N ASP A 589 -8.87 -12.68 -25.79
CA ASP A 589 -9.35 -12.89 -27.15
C ASP A 589 -10.83 -13.30 -27.05
N ASP A 590 -11.76 -12.33 -26.98
CA ASP A 590 -13.02 -12.35 -27.75
C ASP A 590 -13.92 -11.09 -27.55
N PRO A 591 -14.62 -10.57 -28.59
CA PRO A 591 -15.64 -9.52 -28.49
C PRO A 591 -17.06 -9.99 -28.08
N ILE A 592 -17.27 -11.25 -27.67
CA ILE A 592 -18.64 -11.79 -27.50
C ILE A 592 -18.83 -12.48 -26.14
N TYR A 593 -19.30 -11.67 -25.20
CA TYR A 593 -19.94 -12.07 -23.95
C TYR A 593 -21.31 -12.69 -24.23
N SER A 594 -21.35 -13.94 -24.71
CA SER A 594 -22.51 -14.83 -24.66
C SER A 594 -22.22 -16.09 -25.46
N TYR A 595 -22.18 -17.24 -24.79
CA TYR A 595 -22.84 -18.51 -25.18
C TYR A 595 -22.17 -19.67 -24.42
N PHE A 596 -22.90 -20.17 -23.41
CA PHE A 596 -22.97 -21.56 -22.95
C PHE A 596 -21.80 -22.49 -23.33
N TYR A 597 -20.90 -22.84 -22.40
CA TYR A 597 -20.21 -24.16 -22.23
C TYR A 597 -19.25 -24.12 -21.00
N PRO A 598 -19.00 -25.25 -20.32
CA PRO A 598 -19.69 -25.76 -19.13
C PRO A 598 -19.18 -25.22 -17.77
N ASN A 599 -20.06 -25.27 -16.76
CA ASN A 599 -19.88 -24.79 -15.38
C ASN A 599 -18.79 -25.57 -14.60
N GLY A 600 -17.76 -24.87 -14.07
CA GLY A 600 -16.93 -25.36 -12.94
C GLY A 600 -15.41 -25.10 -13.05
N GLN A 601 -14.75 -24.93 -11.90
CA GLN A 601 -13.27 -24.80 -11.78
C GLN A 601 -12.56 -26.14 -12.01
N SER A 602 -12.69 -26.74 -13.19
CA SER A 602 -12.14 -28.07 -13.52
C SER A 602 -10.62 -28.17 -13.35
N GLY A 603 -9.88 -27.06 -13.47
CA GLY A 603 -8.46 -26.96 -13.15
C GLY A 603 -8.11 -27.30 -11.70
N LEU A 604 -9.07 -27.30 -10.78
CA LEU A 604 -8.84 -27.66 -9.38
C LEU A 604 -8.93 -29.17 -9.11
N TYR A 605 -9.84 -29.88 -9.80
CA TYR A 605 -10.21 -31.26 -9.43
C TYR A 605 -10.12 -32.29 -10.56
N ASN A 606 -10.03 -31.89 -11.83
CA ASN A 606 -10.02 -32.86 -12.92
C ASN A 606 -8.73 -33.71 -12.88
N PRO A 607 -8.82 -35.05 -12.83
CA PRO A 607 -7.63 -35.90 -12.73
C PRO A 607 -6.71 -35.81 -13.95
N THR A 608 -7.24 -35.38 -15.10
CA THR A 608 -6.50 -35.29 -16.37
C THR A 608 -5.63 -34.05 -16.45
N HIS A 609 -6.13 -32.90 -15.96
CA HIS A 609 -5.50 -31.60 -16.21
C HIS A 609 -5.52 -30.65 -15.01
N GLY A 610 -6.13 -31.03 -13.90
CA GLY A 610 -6.22 -30.25 -12.68
C GLY A 610 -5.13 -30.57 -11.65
N ILE A 611 -5.11 -29.78 -10.58
CA ILE A 611 -4.08 -29.85 -9.52
C ILE A 611 -4.44 -30.77 -8.35
N ASN A 612 -5.58 -31.46 -8.40
CA ASN A 612 -6.08 -32.37 -7.35
C ASN A 612 -6.22 -31.71 -5.95
N VAL A 613 -6.79 -30.50 -5.87
CA VAL A 613 -6.85 -29.76 -4.60
C VAL A 613 -7.99 -30.20 -3.65
N GLU A 614 -9.06 -30.83 -4.16
CA GLU A 614 -10.23 -31.17 -3.33
C GLU A 614 -9.89 -32.11 -2.17
N ASN A 615 -9.04 -33.10 -2.41
CA ASN A 615 -8.56 -33.99 -1.36
C ASN A 615 -7.64 -33.27 -0.36
N THR A 616 -6.87 -32.30 -0.84
CA THR A 616 -6.01 -31.44 -0.01
C THR A 616 -6.83 -30.67 1.01
N TRP A 617 -8.00 -30.16 0.61
CA TRP A 617 -8.89 -29.39 1.47
C TRP A 617 -9.53 -30.17 2.62
N ASN A 618 -9.56 -31.49 2.55
CA ASN A 618 -9.96 -32.32 3.70
C ASN A 618 -8.93 -32.25 4.84
N LYS A 619 -7.70 -31.78 4.56
CA LYS A 619 -6.61 -31.63 5.53
C LYS A 619 -6.28 -30.18 5.82
N GLN A 620 -6.05 -29.38 4.79
CA GLN A 620 -5.61 -28.00 4.91
C GLN A 620 -6.27 -27.12 3.87
N VAL A 621 -6.75 -25.96 4.31
CA VAL A 621 -7.48 -25.00 3.47
C VAL A 621 -6.80 -23.62 3.38
N GLY A 622 -5.64 -23.48 4.04
CA GLY A 622 -4.92 -22.23 4.17
C GLY A 622 -5.09 -21.64 5.58
N GLN A 623 -4.12 -20.84 6.01
CA GLN A 623 -4.12 -20.18 7.32
C GLN A 623 -3.70 -18.71 7.19
N ASN A 624 -4.29 -17.85 8.00
CA ASN A 624 -4.11 -16.40 7.89
C ASN A 624 -2.70 -15.90 8.25
N TYR A 625 -1.90 -16.68 8.98
CA TYR A 625 -0.50 -16.33 9.23
C TYR A 625 0.40 -16.54 8.00
N VAL A 626 -0.08 -17.22 6.95
CA VAL A 626 0.63 -17.30 5.66
C VAL A 626 0.21 -16.12 4.81
N LYS A 627 1.19 -15.33 4.38
CA LYS A 627 1.00 -14.08 3.64
C LYS A 627 1.44 -14.23 2.18
N VAL A 628 0.55 -13.90 1.26
CA VAL A 628 0.80 -14.03 -0.18
C VAL A 628 0.67 -12.67 -0.89
N GLY A 629 1.73 -12.24 -1.57
CA GLY A 629 1.71 -11.02 -2.40
C GLY A 629 1.35 -11.31 -3.84
N VAL A 630 0.47 -10.48 -4.41
CA VAL A 630 0.09 -10.53 -5.83
C VAL A 630 0.67 -9.32 -6.54
N TYR A 631 1.70 -9.56 -7.37
CA TYR A 631 2.43 -8.55 -8.12
C TYR A 631 1.85 -8.40 -9.50
N ASP A 632 0.85 -7.53 -9.60
CA ASP A 632 -0.02 -7.43 -10.77
C ASP A 632 -0.69 -6.04 -10.83
N SER A 633 -1.80 -5.89 -11.57
CA SER A 633 -2.55 -4.64 -11.76
C SER A 633 -3.30 -4.09 -10.53
N GLY A 634 -3.06 -4.66 -9.35
CA GLY A 634 -3.80 -4.41 -8.12
C GLY A 634 -4.83 -5.49 -7.82
N ILE A 635 -5.49 -5.39 -6.66
CA ILE A 635 -6.58 -6.29 -6.26
C ILE A 635 -7.79 -5.45 -5.87
N ASN A 636 -8.95 -5.72 -6.48
CA ASN A 636 -10.22 -5.17 -6.01
C ASN A 636 -10.60 -5.80 -4.67
N TRP A 637 -10.09 -5.22 -3.58
CA TRP A 637 -10.32 -5.68 -2.22
C TRP A 637 -11.80 -5.64 -1.78
N ARG A 638 -12.65 -4.88 -2.48
CA ARG A 638 -14.10 -4.77 -2.23
C ARG A 638 -14.89 -5.96 -2.79
N HIS A 639 -14.25 -6.83 -3.56
CA HIS A 639 -14.92 -7.95 -4.20
C HIS A 639 -15.49 -8.93 -3.15
N GLU A 640 -16.70 -9.45 -3.39
CA GLU A 640 -17.44 -10.24 -2.40
C GLU A 640 -16.82 -11.62 -2.07
N ASP A 641 -15.97 -12.12 -2.97
CA ASP A 641 -15.14 -13.32 -2.73
C ASP A 641 -13.93 -13.04 -1.84
N PHE A 642 -13.68 -11.78 -1.46
CA PHE A 642 -12.62 -11.43 -0.54
C PHE A 642 -13.14 -10.93 0.80
N GLY A 643 -14.41 -10.53 0.89
CA GLY A 643 -15.02 -10.08 2.14
C GLY A 643 -16.41 -9.47 1.96
N ASP A 644 -16.75 -8.55 2.85
CA ASP A 644 -18.04 -7.86 2.89
C ASP A 644 -18.08 -6.53 2.09
N GLY A 645 -16.99 -6.19 1.42
CA GLY A 645 -16.84 -4.94 0.69
C GLY A 645 -16.23 -3.78 1.51
N ILE A 646 -15.91 -4.02 2.79
CA ILE A 646 -15.20 -3.09 3.68
C ILE A 646 -13.75 -3.55 3.84
N TRP A 647 -12.79 -2.62 3.97
CA TRP A 647 -11.37 -2.94 3.98
C TRP A 647 -11.02 -3.95 5.09
N ASN A 648 -11.50 -3.71 6.32
CA ASN A 648 -11.31 -4.61 7.46
C ASN A 648 -12.04 -5.96 7.34
N GLY A 649 -13.14 -5.99 6.58
CA GLY A 649 -13.88 -7.23 6.35
C GLY A 649 -13.25 -8.06 5.23
N SER A 650 -12.45 -7.43 4.37
CA SER A 650 -11.65 -8.07 3.33
C SER A 650 -10.55 -8.96 3.89
N LYS A 651 -10.11 -9.93 3.08
CA LYS A 651 -8.91 -10.73 3.34
C LYS A 651 -7.64 -10.12 2.76
N ILE A 652 -7.78 -9.05 1.98
CA ILE A 652 -6.64 -8.25 1.52
C ILE A 652 -6.18 -7.46 2.73
N ALA A 653 -5.04 -7.85 3.31
CA ALA A 653 -4.55 -7.32 4.57
C ALA A 653 -3.63 -6.10 4.41
N GLY A 654 -3.20 -5.81 3.18
CA GLY A 654 -2.28 -4.71 2.91
C GLY A 654 -1.75 -4.69 1.49
N GLY A 655 -0.57 -4.08 1.35
CA GLY A 655 0.10 -3.88 0.09
C GLY A 655 0.13 -2.40 -0.30
N TRP A 656 0.58 -2.14 -1.53
CA TRP A 656 0.73 -0.81 -2.05
C TRP A 656 0.63 -0.82 -3.58
N ASP A 657 0.03 0.23 -4.15
CA ASP A 657 0.11 0.48 -5.59
C ASP A 657 1.35 1.33 -5.89
N TYR A 658 2.41 0.65 -6.34
CA TYR A 658 3.70 1.25 -6.62
C TYR A 658 3.65 2.15 -7.86
N TYR A 659 2.71 1.93 -8.77
CA TYR A 659 2.52 2.78 -9.94
C TYR A 659 1.84 4.09 -9.57
N ASN A 660 0.69 4.05 -8.89
CA ASN A 660 -0.08 5.25 -8.52
C ASN A 660 0.42 5.90 -7.22
N ASN A 661 1.37 5.27 -6.52
CA ASN A 661 1.93 5.75 -5.26
C ASN A 661 0.86 6.00 -4.18
N VAL A 662 -0.05 5.04 -4.01
CA VAL A 662 -1.17 5.12 -3.07
C VAL A 662 -1.46 3.77 -2.41
N HIS A 663 -2.05 3.81 -1.22
CA HIS A 663 -2.49 2.60 -0.52
C HIS A 663 -3.75 2.00 -1.18
N PRO A 664 -3.91 0.65 -1.27
CA PRO A 664 -5.02 0.03 -2.00
C PRO A 664 -6.40 0.39 -1.46
N SER A 665 -6.55 0.57 -0.13
CA SER A 665 -7.83 0.99 0.48
C SER A 665 -8.34 2.34 -0.04
N ASN A 666 -7.43 3.21 -0.47
CA ASN A 666 -7.73 4.59 -0.84
C ASN A 666 -8.10 4.72 -2.33
N GLN A 667 -8.06 3.61 -3.07
CA GLN A 667 -8.35 3.61 -4.51
C GLN A 667 -9.84 3.43 -4.75
N SER A 668 -10.40 4.28 -5.62
CA SER A 668 -11.78 4.14 -6.11
C SER A 668 -11.95 2.94 -7.06
N THR A 669 -10.90 2.62 -7.81
CA THR A 669 -10.82 1.48 -8.74
C THR A 669 -9.51 0.73 -8.45
N PRO A 670 -9.47 -0.16 -7.43
CA PRO A 670 -8.20 -0.74 -6.96
C PRO A 670 -7.53 -1.71 -7.95
N ASP A 671 -8.27 -2.23 -8.92
CA ASP A 671 -7.72 -3.02 -10.02
C ASP A 671 -8.44 -2.68 -11.32
N PRO A 672 -8.01 -1.62 -12.02
CA PRO A 672 -8.69 -1.16 -13.22
C PRO A 672 -8.57 -2.17 -14.39
N ASN A 673 -7.57 -3.06 -14.38
CA ASN A 673 -7.37 -4.07 -15.42
C ASN A 673 -8.18 -5.35 -15.17
N GLY A 674 -8.39 -5.70 -13.90
CA GLY A 674 -9.08 -6.93 -13.46
C GLY A 674 -8.18 -8.18 -13.41
N HIS A 675 -6.97 -8.13 -14.01
CA HIS A 675 -6.06 -9.28 -14.07
C HIS A 675 -5.50 -9.64 -12.69
N GLY A 676 -5.05 -8.67 -11.89
CA GLY A 676 -4.56 -8.93 -10.54
C GLY A 676 -5.63 -9.48 -9.60
N THR A 677 -6.89 -9.02 -9.72
CA THR A 677 -8.04 -9.58 -9.02
C THR A 677 -8.29 -11.02 -9.43
N ALA A 678 -8.18 -11.35 -10.72
CA ALA A 678 -8.32 -12.73 -11.20
C ALA A 678 -7.25 -13.66 -10.62
N VAL A 679 -5.99 -13.22 -10.66
CA VAL A 679 -4.83 -13.92 -10.09
C VAL A 679 -4.99 -14.13 -8.58
N ALA A 680 -5.41 -13.10 -7.84
CA ALA A 680 -5.68 -13.16 -6.42
C ALA A 680 -6.82 -14.14 -6.07
N GLY A 681 -7.87 -14.18 -6.90
CA GLY A 681 -8.98 -15.11 -6.75
C GLY A 681 -8.56 -16.58 -6.81
N ILE A 682 -7.72 -16.93 -7.79
CA ILE A 682 -7.19 -18.30 -7.92
C ILE A 682 -6.39 -18.71 -6.68
N ILE A 683 -5.57 -17.80 -6.13
CA ILE A 683 -4.78 -18.07 -4.92
C ILE A 683 -5.71 -18.24 -3.71
N GLY A 684 -6.64 -17.32 -3.50
CA GLY A 684 -7.23 -17.12 -2.18
C GLY A 684 -8.67 -16.62 -2.11
N ALA A 685 -9.50 -16.69 -3.15
CA ALA A 685 -10.94 -16.41 -3.01
C ALA A 685 -11.57 -17.24 -1.88
N LEU A 686 -12.40 -16.60 -1.05
CA LEU A 686 -13.03 -17.19 0.13
C LEU A 686 -13.91 -18.37 -0.26
N ARG A 687 -13.67 -19.52 0.36
CA ARG A 687 -14.45 -20.74 0.08
C ARG A 687 -15.66 -20.88 0.98
N ASN A 688 -16.65 -21.63 0.49
CA ASN A 688 -17.87 -22.01 1.22
C ASN A 688 -18.69 -20.82 1.75
N ASN A 689 -18.54 -19.64 1.14
CA ASN A 689 -19.28 -18.40 1.45
C ASN A 689 -20.60 -18.27 0.67
N ASN A 690 -20.96 -19.27 -0.15
CA ASN A 690 -22.09 -19.28 -1.09
C ASN A 690 -22.02 -18.23 -2.22
N LYS A 691 -20.82 -17.73 -2.53
CA LYS A 691 -20.56 -16.72 -3.56
C LYS A 691 -19.40 -17.18 -4.46
N GLY A 692 -19.41 -16.70 -5.70
CA GLY A 692 -18.27 -16.80 -6.61
C GLY A 692 -17.55 -18.13 -6.77
N ILE A 693 -16.23 -18.07 -6.60
CA ILE A 693 -15.29 -19.16 -6.85
C ILE A 693 -14.55 -19.61 -5.59
N ALA A 694 -13.87 -20.74 -5.66
CA ALA A 694 -12.99 -21.25 -4.62
C ALA A 694 -11.52 -20.97 -4.94
N GLY A 695 -10.82 -20.23 -4.07
CA GLY A 695 -9.36 -20.09 -4.16
C GLY A 695 -8.65 -21.34 -3.61
N VAL A 696 -7.45 -21.64 -4.14
CA VAL A 696 -6.65 -22.80 -3.74
C VAL A 696 -6.39 -22.81 -2.22
N ALA A 697 -6.00 -21.66 -1.64
CA ALA A 697 -5.78 -21.47 -0.21
C ALA A 697 -6.82 -20.52 0.42
N GLY A 698 -8.07 -20.62 -0.05
CA GLY A 698 -9.18 -19.73 0.27
C GLY A 698 -9.86 -19.90 1.63
N GLY A 699 -9.41 -20.84 2.46
CA GLY A 699 -10.02 -21.14 3.76
C GLY A 699 -11.28 -21.99 3.68
N ASP A 700 -12.11 -21.90 4.72
CA ASP A 700 -13.46 -22.45 4.80
C ASP A 700 -14.33 -21.55 5.70
N MET A 701 -15.18 -20.73 5.07
CA MET A 701 -16.02 -19.77 5.78
C MET A 701 -17.11 -20.41 6.65
N GLN A 702 -17.50 -21.67 6.39
CA GLN A 702 -18.45 -22.38 7.27
C GLN A 702 -17.81 -22.78 8.60
N LEU A 703 -16.48 -22.90 8.63
CA LEU A 703 -15.68 -23.22 9.81
C LEU A 703 -15.00 -21.98 10.43
N GLY A 704 -15.25 -20.79 9.90
CA GLY A 704 -14.67 -19.53 10.38
C GLY A 704 -13.20 -19.31 9.98
N ASN A 705 -12.68 -20.04 9.01
CA ASN A 705 -11.31 -19.88 8.51
C ASN A 705 -11.31 -19.09 7.18
N LYS A 706 -10.64 -17.93 7.13
CA LYS A 706 -10.52 -17.10 5.92
C LYS A 706 -9.39 -17.54 4.96
N GLY A 707 -8.61 -18.55 5.31
CA GLY A 707 -7.44 -18.98 4.54
C GLY A 707 -6.28 -17.99 4.67
N VAL A 708 -5.44 -17.92 3.63
CA VAL A 708 -4.28 -17.02 3.61
C VAL A 708 -4.63 -15.55 3.53
N GLU A 709 -3.75 -14.69 4.04
CA GLU A 709 -3.82 -13.24 3.84
C GLU A 709 -3.22 -12.86 2.48
N LEU A 710 -3.92 -11.98 1.76
CA LEU A 710 -3.46 -11.47 0.46
C LEU A 710 -2.94 -10.04 0.59
N TYR A 711 -1.89 -9.72 -0.16
CA TYR A 711 -1.30 -8.38 -0.24
C TYR A 711 -1.33 -7.91 -1.70
N SER A 712 -1.93 -6.74 -1.93
CA SER A 712 -2.05 -6.14 -3.27
C SER A 712 -0.78 -5.36 -3.62
N MET A 713 0.06 -5.91 -4.49
CA MET A 713 1.31 -5.29 -4.94
C MET A 713 1.11 -4.73 -6.35
N GLY A 714 0.45 -3.58 -6.44
CA GLY A 714 0.09 -2.94 -7.72
C GLY A 714 1.33 -2.41 -8.44
N ILE A 715 1.60 -2.88 -9.66
CA ILE A 715 2.82 -2.55 -10.41
C ILE A 715 2.58 -1.93 -11.79
N PRO A 716 1.44 -2.18 -12.45
CA PRO A 716 0.89 -1.27 -13.46
C PRO A 716 -0.54 -0.80 -13.12
N SER A 717 -0.98 0.31 -13.72
CA SER A 717 -2.30 0.93 -13.47
C SER A 717 -3.22 0.96 -14.71
N TYR A 718 -2.73 0.61 -15.90
CA TYR A 718 -3.41 0.98 -17.15
C TYR A 718 -4.42 -0.06 -17.67
N ILE A 719 -5.59 0.44 -18.13
CA ILE A 719 -6.54 -0.28 -19.00
C ILE A 719 -6.17 0.02 -20.46
N PRO A 720 -5.69 -0.95 -21.25
CA PRO A 720 -5.50 -0.73 -22.67
C PRO A 720 -6.82 -0.36 -23.36
N LEU A 721 -6.86 0.83 -23.98
CA LEU A 721 -8.01 1.33 -24.76
C LEU A 721 -8.31 0.46 -26.00
N TYR A 722 -7.41 -0.46 -26.36
CA TYR A 722 -7.53 -1.34 -27.52
C TYR A 722 -7.05 -2.76 -27.19
N PRO A 723 -7.71 -3.81 -27.73
CA PRO A 723 -7.17 -5.17 -27.69
C PRO A 723 -5.81 -5.21 -28.40
N ASN A 724 -4.82 -5.87 -27.77
CA ASN A 724 -3.42 -6.02 -28.20
C ASN A 724 -2.42 -4.91 -27.81
N GLN A 725 -2.74 -4.02 -26.85
CA GLN A 725 -1.73 -3.13 -26.27
C GLN A 725 -1.01 -3.79 -25.08
N VAL A 726 0.32 -3.74 -25.11
CA VAL A 726 1.20 -4.17 -24.02
C VAL A 726 0.95 -3.29 -22.79
N VAL A 727 0.78 -3.89 -21.62
CA VAL A 727 0.71 -3.17 -20.33
C VAL A 727 2.13 -3.12 -19.75
N PRO A 728 2.84 -1.99 -19.85
CA PRO A 728 4.25 -1.91 -19.44
C PRO A 728 4.38 -1.93 -17.91
N ILE A 729 5.40 -2.63 -17.43
CA ILE A 729 5.81 -2.67 -16.03
C ILE A 729 7.26 -2.22 -15.97
N LEU A 730 7.52 -1.07 -15.34
CA LEU A 730 8.88 -0.62 -15.14
C LEU A 730 9.58 -1.45 -14.06
N HIS A 731 10.84 -1.80 -14.32
CA HIS A 731 11.64 -2.50 -13.34
C HIS A 731 11.91 -1.65 -12.09
N SER A 732 11.98 -0.31 -12.23
CA SER A 732 12.01 0.63 -11.10
C SER A 732 10.74 0.62 -10.23
N ILE A 733 9.61 0.09 -10.73
CA ILE A 733 8.36 -0.07 -9.97
C ILE A 733 8.28 -1.47 -9.37
N ALA A 734 8.64 -2.51 -10.12
CA ALA A 734 8.58 -3.89 -9.66
C ALA A 734 9.63 -4.22 -8.58
N ALA A 735 10.86 -3.73 -8.71
CA ALA A 735 11.94 -4.02 -7.75
C ALA A 735 11.65 -3.55 -6.31
N PRO A 736 11.21 -2.30 -6.05
CA PRO A 736 10.85 -1.89 -4.68
C PRO A 736 9.66 -2.68 -4.14
N ALA A 737 8.70 -3.08 -4.99
CA ALA A 737 7.60 -3.93 -4.57
C ALA A 737 8.09 -5.30 -4.08
N ILE A 738 8.99 -5.95 -4.83
CA ILE A 738 9.53 -7.28 -4.49
C ILE A 738 10.27 -7.22 -3.14
N ILE A 739 11.11 -6.20 -2.96
CA ILE A 739 11.92 -6.02 -1.75
C ILE A 739 11.04 -5.67 -0.55
N GLU A 740 10.14 -4.69 -0.67
CA GLU A 740 9.21 -4.34 0.42
C GLU A 740 8.26 -5.49 0.75
N GLY A 741 7.92 -6.35 -0.21
CA GLY A 741 7.19 -7.59 0.07
C GLY A 741 7.99 -8.60 0.89
N ALA A 742 9.22 -8.91 0.50
CA ALA A 742 10.00 -9.98 1.12
C ALA A 742 10.58 -9.59 2.49
N VAL A 743 11.08 -8.36 2.62
CA VAL A 743 11.81 -7.91 3.80
C VAL A 743 10.86 -7.78 5.00
N PHE A 744 11.38 -8.07 6.18
CA PHE A 744 10.75 -7.75 7.45
C PHE A 744 11.81 -7.26 8.43
N ASN A 745 11.95 -5.94 8.55
CA ASN A 745 12.85 -5.32 9.50
C ASN A 745 12.10 -5.03 10.82
N PRO A 746 12.40 -5.74 11.92
CA PRO A 746 11.71 -5.54 13.20
C PRO A 746 12.06 -4.21 13.89
N ASN A 747 13.14 -3.54 13.50
CA ASN A 747 13.60 -2.30 14.14
C ASN A 747 12.91 -1.06 13.57
N THR A 748 12.60 -1.08 12.28
CA THR A 748 12.01 0.06 11.55
C THR A 748 10.60 -0.24 11.05
N TYR A 749 10.15 -1.49 11.17
CA TYR A 749 8.92 -2.04 10.60
C TYR A 749 8.85 -1.91 9.08
N TYR A 750 9.99 -1.87 8.41
CA TYR A 750 10.06 -1.88 6.95
C TYR A 750 9.74 -3.28 6.39
N GLY A 751 8.84 -3.29 5.40
CA GLY A 751 8.44 -4.45 4.62
C GLY A 751 7.31 -5.30 5.23
N TYR A 752 6.68 -6.12 4.39
CA TYR A 752 5.49 -6.91 4.72
C TYR A 752 5.81 -8.31 5.25
N GLY A 753 7.03 -8.81 5.01
CA GLY A 753 7.45 -10.15 5.41
C GLY A 753 6.59 -11.26 4.80
N LEU A 754 6.31 -11.16 3.50
CA LEU A 754 5.50 -12.13 2.77
C LEU A 754 6.18 -13.51 2.74
N ASP A 755 5.37 -14.57 2.73
CA ASP A 755 5.86 -15.95 2.63
C ASP A 755 5.95 -16.41 1.17
N VAL A 756 5.02 -15.93 0.33
CA VAL A 756 4.95 -16.25 -1.10
C VAL A 756 4.71 -14.98 -1.93
N GLN A 757 5.42 -14.83 -3.05
CA GLN A 757 5.19 -13.79 -4.06
C GLN A 757 4.77 -14.44 -5.38
N ASN A 758 3.67 -13.98 -5.96
CA ASN A 758 3.21 -14.43 -7.28
C ASN A 758 3.42 -13.33 -8.34
N HIS A 759 4.18 -13.64 -9.38
CA HIS A 759 4.54 -12.76 -10.50
C HIS A 759 3.97 -13.28 -11.81
N SER A 760 2.93 -12.62 -12.31
CA SER A 760 2.21 -12.98 -13.55
C SER A 760 2.56 -12.06 -14.73
N TRP A 761 3.83 -11.69 -14.82
CA TRP A 761 4.40 -10.75 -15.76
C TRP A 761 5.87 -11.09 -16.06
N GLY A 762 6.46 -10.44 -17.06
CA GLY A 762 7.90 -10.50 -17.26
C GLY A 762 8.43 -9.72 -18.47
N SER A 763 9.73 -9.82 -18.70
CA SER A 763 10.51 -9.05 -19.68
C SER A 763 11.57 -9.91 -20.33
N ILE A 764 11.89 -9.65 -21.60
CA ILE A 764 13.05 -10.27 -22.26
C ILE A 764 14.37 -9.57 -21.90
N TYR A 765 14.33 -8.47 -21.15
CA TYR A 765 15.49 -7.65 -20.81
C TYR A 765 15.98 -7.95 -19.39
N ASN A 766 17.28 -8.24 -19.26
CA ASN A 766 17.92 -8.44 -17.96
C ASN A 766 18.22 -7.08 -17.30
N SER A 767 17.90 -6.95 -16.02
CA SER A 767 18.13 -5.76 -15.19
C SER A 767 18.80 -6.14 -13.88
N ASN A 768 19.75 -5.31 -13.43
CA ASN A 768 20.43 -5.49 -12.16
C ASN A 768 19.53 -5.16 -10.97
N ILE A 769 18.72 -4.10 -11.04
CA ILE A 769 17.81 -3.77 -9.94
C ILE A 769 16.79 -4.88 -9.71
N LEU A 770 16.22 -5.43 -10.80
CA LEU A 770 15.26 -6.51 -10.72
C LEU A 770 15.93 -7.82 -10.25
N LYS A 771 17.10 -8.16 -10.78
CA LYS A 771 17.86 -9.34 -10.35
C LYS A 771 18.18 -9.30 -8.85
N ASN A 772 18.63 -8.15 -8.34
CA ASN A 772 18.96 -7.99 -6.94
C ASN A 772 17.71 -8.09 -6.05
N ALA A 773 16.56 -7.60 -6.51
CA ALA A 773 15.30 -7.74 -5.79
C ALA A 773 14.85 -9.21 -5.68
N VAL A 774 14.93 -9.99 -6.77
CA VAL A 774 14.60 -11.43 -6.77
C VAL A 774 15.56 -12.21 -5.86
N LYS A 775 16.86 -11.91 -5.93
CA LYS A 775 17.85 -12.50 -5.03
C LYS A 775 17.55 -12.18 -3.57
N GLU A 776 17.23 -10.93 -3.24
CA GLU A 776 16.87 -10.50 -1.88
C GLU A 776 15.64 -11.29 -1.40
N CYS A 777 14.59 -11.41 -2.21
CA CYS A 777 13.41 -12.20 -1.88
C CYS A 777 13.75 -13.64 -1.48
N TYR A 778 14.59 -14.30 -2.29
CA TYR A 778 15.06 -15.64 -2.00
C TYR A 778 15.87 -15.73 -0.70
N GLU A 779 16.74 -14.74 -0.44
CA GLU A 779 17.54 -14.70 0.79
C GLU A 779 16.70 -14.44 2.05
N GLN A 780 15.51 -13.86 1.91
CA GLN A 780 14.52 -13.74 2.99
C GLN A 780 13.77 -15.04 3.29
N SER A 781 14.08 -16.14 2.58
CA SER A 781 13.34 -17.40 2.59
C SER A 781 11.88 -17.25 2.16
N CYS A 782 11.61 -16.29 1.26
CA CYS A 782 10.31 -16.07 0.65
C CYS A 782 10.23 -16.83 -0.70
N VAL A 783 9.10 -17.51 -0.95
CA VAL A 783 8.88 -18.29 -2.16
C VAL A 783 8.54 -17.34 -3.32
N PHE A 784 9.33 -17.36 -4.39
CA PHE A 784 9.12 -16.50 -5.56
C PHE A 784 8.56 -17.32 -6.73
N VAL A 785 7.27 -17.18 -7.03
CA VAL A 785 6.58 -17.90 -8.12
C VAL A 785 6.42 -16.98 -9.32
N ALA A 786 6.93 -17.38 -10.49
CA ALA A 786 6.88 -16.58 -11.70
C ALA A 786 6.35 -17.37 -12.90
N SER A 787 5.43 -16.76 -13.64
CA SER A 787 4.93 -17.30 -14.90
C SER A 787 6.02 -17.30 -15.99
N SER A 788 6.15 -18.40 -16.72
CA SER A 788 7.21 -18.62 -17.73
C SER A 788 7.10 -17.74 -18.99
N GLY A 789 5.92 -17.21 -19.29
CA GLY A 789 5.64 -16.37 -20.46
C GLY A 789 4.80 -17.06 -21.54
N ASN A 790 4.30 -16.26 -22.48
CA ASN A 790 3.35 -16.70 -23.53
C ASN A 790 3.97 -16.71 -24.95
N ASP A 791 5.30 -16.87 -25.08
CA ASP A 791 6.04 -16.86 -26.36
C ASP A 791 6.32 -18.29 -26.91
N GLY A 792 5.59 -19.30 -26.46
CA GLY A 792 5.82 -20.73 -26.75
C GLY A 792 5.65 -21.17 -28.21
N ASN A 793 5.12 -20.30 -29.08
CA ASN A 793 4.96 -20.57 -30.51
C ASN A 793 6.29 -20.60 -31.29
N THR A 794 7.42 -20.33 -30.63
CA THR A 794 8.74 -20.21 -31.23
C THR A 794 9.49 -21.54 -31.42
N ASN A 795 8.96 -22.67 -30.92
CA ASN A 795 9.67 -23.97 -30.85
C ASN A 795 11.10 -23.86 -30.26
N ASN A 796 11.32 -22.89 -29.36
CA ASN A 796 12.64 -22.59 -28.83
C ASN A 796 12.69 -22.71 -27.29
N PRO A 797 13.37 -23.74 -26.73
CA PRO A 797 13.50 -23.92 -25.27
C PRO A 797 14.45 -22.91 -24.61
N THR A 798 15.02 -21.97 -25.37
CA THR A 798 15.94 -20.94 -24.87
C THR A 798 15.30 -19.55 -24.78
N VAL A 799 13.97 -19.45 -24.88
CA VAL A 799 13.29 -18.17 -24.66
C VAL A 799 13.53 -17.75 -23.20
N ILE A 800 14.07 -16.53 -23.04
CA ILE A 800 14.39 -15.95 -21.74
C ILE A 800 13.28 -14.97 -21.39
N ASN A 801 12.78 -15.10 -20.17
CA ASN A 801 11.78 -14.21 -19.62
C ASN A 801 12.05 -13.94 -18.14
N TYR A 802 12.35 -12.71 -17.78
CA TYR A 802 12.65 -12.25 -16.43
C TYR A 802 11.38 -11.69 -15.77
N PRO A 803 11.09 -12.02 -14.50
CA PRO A 803 12.00 -12.66 -13.55
C PRO A 803 12.08 -14.20 -13.65
N ALA A 804 11.20 -14.85 -14.40
CA ALA A 804 11.07 -16.31 -14.52
C ALA A 804 12.31 -17.08 -15.03
N SER A 805 13.35 -16.38 -15.46
CA SER A 805 14.59 -16.91 -16.06
C SER A 805 15.84 -16.41 -15.35
N TYR A 806 15.69 -15.85 -14.15
CA TYR A 806 16.81 -15.69 -13.23
C TYR A 806 17.30 -17.07 -12.75
N LYS A 807 18.14 -17.10 -11.71
CA LYS A 807 18.63 -18.39 -11.22
C LYS A 807 17.47 -19.27 -10.80
N ASP A 808 17.58 -20.53 -11.19
CA ASP A 808 16.62 -21.59 -10.91
C ASP A 808 16.29 -21.65 -9.42
N GLU A 809 17.34 -21.65 -8.60
CA GLU A 809 17.20 -21.78 -7.15
C GLU A 809 16.45 -20.60 -6.51
N TRP A 810 16.28 -19.48 -7.22
CA TRP A 810 15.59 -18.29 -6.71
C TRP A 810 14.12 -18.23 -7.12
N VAL A 811 13.72 -18.94 -8.17
CA VAL A 811 12.45 -18.70 -8.86
C VAL A 811 11.77 -20.01 -9.22
N LEU A 812 10.58 -20.21 -8.66
CA LEU A 812 9.64 -21.24 -9.12
C LEU A 812 8.99 -20.80 -10.43
N LYS A 813 9.55 -21.27 -11.54
CA LYS A 813 9.09 -21.03 -12.91
C LYS A 813 7.92 -21.94 -13.28
N VAL A 814 6.81 -21.30 -13.65
CA VAL A 814 5.54 -22.00 -13.91
C VAL A 814 5.09 -21.88 -15.36
N GLY A 815 4.88 -23.02 -16.01
CA GLY A 815 4.28 -23.14 -17.34
C GLY A 815 2.78 -23.43 -17.26
N ALA A 816 2.09 -23.27 -18.39
CA ALA A 816 0.66 -23.56 -18.48
C ALA A 816 0.42 -24.93 -19.10
N ASN A 817 -0.54 -25.67 -18.56
CA ASN A 817 -1.11 -26.85 -19.20
C ASN A 817 -2.51 -26.56 -19.76
N ASP A 818 -2.84 -27.26 -20.84
CA ASP A 818 -4.16 -27.25 -21.45
C ASP A 818 -5.12 -28.25 -20.79
N ALA A 819 -6.37 -28.32 -21.28
CA ALA A 819 -7.39 -29.26 -20.79
C ALA A 819 -7.04 -30.75 -21.01
N SER A 820 -6.03 -31.08 -21.83
CA SER A 820 -5.50 -32.44 -21.98
C SER A 820 -4.45 -32.80 -20.91
N GLY A 821 -4.02 -31.80 -20.13
CA GLY A 821 -2.97 -31.94 -19.12
C GLY A 821 -1.55 -31.86 -19.68
N LEU A 822 -1.40 -31.56 -20.97
CA LEU A 822 -0.12 -31.32 -21.65
C LEU A 822 0.22 -29.83 -21.66
N LYS A 823 1.46 -29.49 -22.04
CA LYS A 823 1.89 -28.09 -22.19
C LYS A 823 0.94 -27.34 -23.13
N ALA A 824 0.43 -26.19 -22.71
CA ALA A 824 -0.34 -25.30 -23.57
C ALA A 824 0.53 -24.75 -24.70
N ASP A 825 -0.03 -24.55 -25.89
CA ASP A 825 0.72 -24.16 -27.09
C ASP A 825 1.47 -22.83 -26.90
N PHE A 826 0.86 -21.84 -26.24
CA PHE A 826 1.47 -20.54 -25.97
C PHE A 826 2.52 -20.59 -24.84
N SER A 827 2.53 -21.61 -23.99
CA SER A 827 3.41 -21.63 -22.82
C SER A 827 4.86 -21.66 -23.24
N THR A 828 5.63 -20.65 -22.82
CA THR A 828 7.09 -20.66 -22.86
C THR A 828 7.60 -21.85 -22.04
N TYR A 829 8.68 -22.48 -22.51
CA TYR A 829 9.21 -23.71 -21.95
C TYR A 829 10.73 -23.75 -22.04
N GLY A 830 11.35 -24.73 -21.38
CA GLY A 830 12.79 -24.80 -21.22
C GLY A 830 13.33 -23.72 -20.28
N ASN A 831 14.66 -23.51 -20.32
CA ASN A 831 15.39 -22.64 -19.39
C ASN A 831 14.97 -22.87 -17.92
N ASN A 832 15.14 -24.12 -17.48
CA ASN A 832 14.75 -24.66 -16.18
C ASN A 832 13.29 -24.35 -15.79
N LEU A 833 12.36 -24.95 -16.53
CA LEU A 833 10.95 -24.97 -16.14
C LEU A 833 10.73 -25.96 -15.01
N ASP A 834 10.18 -25.53 -13.87
CA ASP A 834 9.99 -26.43 -12.71
C ASP A 834 8.73 -27.27 -12.88
N VAL A 835 7.58 -26.61 -13.06
CA VAL A 835 6.28 -27.28 -13.11
C VAL A 835 5.33 -26.57 -14.06
N ILE A 836 4.25 -27.29 -14.42
CA ILE A 836 3.09 -26.71 -15.11
C ILE A 836 1.85 -26.72 -14.22
N ALA A 837 0.94 -25.81 -14.48
CA ALA A 837 -0.37 -25.74 -13.84
C ALA A 837 -1.45 -25.24 -14.82
N PRO A 838 -2.75 -25.36 -14.50
CA PRO A 838 -3.82 -25.00 -15.42
C PRO A 838 -3.71 -23.54 -15.87
N GLY A 839 -3.78 -23.28 -17.18
CA GLY A 839 -3.69 -21.92 -17.73
C GLY A 839 -4.52 -21.68 -18.99
N THR A 840 -5.51 -22.53 -19.30
CA THR A 840 -6.34 -22.42 -20.52
C THR A 840 -7.83 -22.63 -20.26
N ASN A 841 -8.72 -21.93 -20.98
CA ASN A 841 -10.18 -22.12 -21.26
C ASN A 841 -11.14 -22.62 -20.14
N ASP A 842 -10.62 -23.02 -18.99
CA ASP A 842 -11.24 -23.64 -17.81
C ASP A 842 -10.91 -22.81 -16.55
N ILE A 843 -10.35 -21.61 -16.73
CA ILE A 843 -9.96 -20.70 -15.66
C ILE A 843 -11.17 -19.83 -15.29
N TYR A 844 -11.70 -20.08 -14.10
CA TYR A 844 -12.65 -19.17 -13.45
C TYR A 844 -11.89 -18.33 -12.43
N ALA A 845 -12.14 -17.03 -12.47
CA ALA A 845 -11.43 -16.06 -11.66
C ALA A 845 -12.37 -14.93 -11.24
N THR A 846 -12.12 -14.35 -10.07
CA THR A 846 -12.82 -13.16 -9.58
C THR A 846 -12.52 -11.98 -10.50
N LEU A 847 -13.55 -11.28 -10.99
CA LEU A 847 -13.38 -10.15 -11.90
C LEU A 847 -14.07 -8.89 -11.44
N ASP A 848 -13.49 -7.77 -11.86
CA ASP A 848 -14.07 -6.45 -11.69
C ASP A 848 -15.22 -6.25 -12.68
N HIS A 849 -16.45 -6.15 -12.16
CA HIS A 849 -17.53 -5.53 -12.89
C HIS A 849 -18.13 -4.42 -12.02
N ASN A 850 -17.65 -3.19 -12.21
CA ASN A 850 -18.31 -1.96 -11.76
C ASN A 850 -18.91 -2.03 -10.33
N ASN A 851 -18.13 -2.48 -9.35
CA ASN A 851 -18.54 -2.66 -7.96
C ASN A 851 -19.59 -3.77 -7.68
N ASN A 852 -19.73 -4.82 -8.51
CA ASN A 852 -20.46 -6.07 -8.20
C ASN A 852 -20.23 -7.29 -9.15
N THR A 853 -19.89 -8.45 -8.57
CA THR A 853 -20.27 -9.84 -8.97
C THR A 853 -19.84 -10.43 -10.34
N GLY A 854 -18.61 -10.21 -10.83
CA GLY A 854 -18.10 -10.83 -12.07
C GLY A 854 -17.19 -12.06 -11.84
N TYR A 855 -17.34 -13.15 -12.61
CA TYR A 855 -16.66 -14.43 -12.33
C TYR A 855 -16.08 -15.20 -13.54
N ILE A 856 -16.16 -14.65 -14.76
CA ILE A 856 -15.77 -15.38 -15.98
C ILE A 856 -14.67 -14.62 -16.72
N TYR A 857 -13.44 -15.11 -16.62
CA TYR A 857 -12.30 -14.65 -17.42
C TYR A 857 -12.02 -15.66 -18.53
N ASN A 858 -12.45 -15.37 -19.75
CA ASN A 858 -12.14 -16.23 -20.89
C ASN A 858 -10.77 -15.83 -21.45
N GLY A 859 -9.70 -16.26 -20.80
CA GLY A 859 -8.32 -15.92 -21.13
C GLY A 859 -7.37 -17.08 -20.95
N ASN A 860 -6.37 -17.15 -21.83
CA ASN A 860 -5.30 -18.15 -21.81
C ASN A 860 -4.00 -17.46 -21.38
N GLY A 861 -3.25 -18.06 -20.46
CA GLY A 861 -1.97 -17.48 -20.04
C GLY A 861 -1.26 -18.24 -18.93
N THR A 862 0.08 -18.19 -18.95
CA THR A 862 0.90 -18.66 -17.83
C THR A 862 0.69 -17.84 -16.56
N SER A 863 0.11 -16.64 -16.70
CA SER A 863 -0.37 -15.79 -15.61
C SER A 863 -1.47 -16.42 -14.76
N PHE A 864 -2.23 -17.39 -15.30
CA PHE A 864 -3.23 -18.15 -14.54
C PHE A 864 -2.68 -19.47 -13.99
N ALA A 865 -1.56 -19.95 -14.52
CA ALA A 865 -0.88 -21.14 -14.00
C ALA A 865 -0.08 -20.84 -12.73
N ALA A 866 0.70 -19.76 -12.73
CA ALA A 866 1.49 -19.30 -11.57
C ALA A 866 0.68 -19.20 -10.25
N PRO A 867 -0.52 -18.58 -10.20
CA PRO A 867 -1.29 -18.47 -8.97
C PRO A 867 -1.79 -19.81 -8.42
N HIS A 868 -1.99 -20.83 -9.24
CA HIS A 868 -2.28 -22.18 -8.73
C HIS A 868 -1.09 -22.72 -7.93
N VAL A 869 0.12 -22.56 -8.45
CA VAL A 869 1.36 -23.00 -7.79
C VAL A 869 1.58 -22.20 -6.51
N ALA A 870 1.43 -20.87 -6.55
CA ALA A 870 1.51 -20.02 -5.36
C ALA A 870 0.49 -20.42 -4.28
N GLY A 871 -0.74 -20.75 -4.68
CA GLY A 871 -1.77 -21.26 -3.78
C GLY A 871 -1.39 -22.61 -3.15
N VAL A 872 -0.81 -23.54 -3.92
CA VAL A 872 -0.35 -24.82 -3.38
C VAL A 872 0.84 -24.64 -2.44
N SER A 873 1.82 -23.79 -2.80
CA SER A 873 2.92 -23.41 -1.90
C SER A 873 2.40 -22.88 -0.56
N ALA A 874 1.38 -22.01 -0.61
CA ALA A 874 0.73 -21.47 0.57
C ALA A 874 0.00 -22.55 1.41
N LEU A 875 -0.61 -23.57 0.79
CA LEU A 875 -1.19 -24.71 1.52
C LEU A 875 -0.11 -25.55 2.22
N LEU A 876 1.03 -25.81 1.56
CA LEU A 876 2.14 -26.55 2.15
C LEU A 876 2.70 -25.80 3.37
N MET A 877 2.89 -24.47 3.26
CA MET A 877 3.31 -23.63 4.38
C MET A 877 2.25 -23.56 5.49
N SER A 878 0.96 -23.53 5.13
CA SER A 878 -0.14 -23.54 6.10
C SER A 878 -0.20 -24.84 6.91
N GLU A 879 0.25 -25.95 6.34
CA GLU A 879 0.33 -27.23 7.06
C GLU A 879 1.53 -27.30 7.99
N HIS A 880 2.67 -26.75 7.56
CA HIS A 880 3.96 -27.02 8.18
C HIS A 880 4.49 -25.89 9.08
N ASN A 881 4.23 -24.62 8.73
CA ASN A 881 4.78 -23.44 9.42
C ASN A 881 3.99 -23.05 10.70
N VAL A 882 3.38 -24.01 11.39
CA VAL A 882 2.56 -23.81 12.61
C VAL A 882 3.38 -23.93 13.89
N ASN A 883 2.98 -23.22 14.96
CA ASN A 883 3.45 -23.40 16.35
C ASN A 883 2.89 -24.69 17.01
N ASN A 884 2.74 -25.80 16.26
CA ASN A 884 2.13 -27.06 16.73
C ASN A 884 3.16 -28.19 16.89
N ASP A 885 4.31 -27.92 17.52
CA ASP A 885 5.40 -28.89 17.74
C ASP A 885 6.04 -29.47 16.44
N TYR A 886 5.77 -28.85 15.28
CA TYR A 886 6.50 -29.12 14.04
C TYR A 886 7.98 -28.74 14.20
N PRO A 887 8.91 -29.52 13.62
CA PRO A 887 10.31 -29.34 13.92
C PRO A 887 10.95 -28.09 13.27
N ASN A 888 10.50 -27.65 12.09
CA ASN A 888 11.01 -26.46 11.38
C ASN A 888 9.95 -25.89 10.42
N ASN A 889 10.03 -24.60 10.09
CA ASN A 889 9.26 -24.01 8.97
C ASN A 889 9.86 -24.42 7.61
N LEU A 890 9.07 -24.39 6.54
CA LEU A 890 9.56 -24.67 5.18
C LEU A 890 10.31 -23.48 4.58
N ALA A 891 11.39 -23.78 3.86
CA ALA A 891 12.10 -22.83 2.99
C ALA A 891 11.65 -22.96 1.53
N PRO A 892 12.02 -22.00 0.66
CA PRO A 892 11.68 -22.06 -0.77
C PRO A 892 12.08 -23.37 -1.44
N GLU A 893 13.28 -23.88 -1.12
CA GLU A 893 13.79 -25.14 -1.70
C GLU A 893 13.01 -26.37 -1.21
N ASP A 894 12.43 -26.31 -0.01
CA ASP A 894 11.56 -27.37 0.49
C ASP A 894 10.27 -27.41 -0.34
N ILE A 895 9.66 -26.24 -0.55
CA ILE A 895 8.44 -26.10 -1.35
C ILE A 895 8.66 -26.58 -2.78
N GLU A 896 9.73 -26.12 -3.42
CA GLU A 896 10.14 -26.53 -4.77
C GLU A 896 10.28 -28.06 -4.86
N TYR A 897 11.05 -28.66 -3.95
CA TYR A 897 11.23 -30.11 -3.93
C TYR A 897 9.90 -30.88 -3.89
N PHE A 898 8.95 -30.47 -3.04
CA PHE A 898 7.65 -31.16 -2.94
C PHE A 898 6.74 -30.95 -4.15
N LEU A 899 6.82 -29.78 -4.79
CA LEU A 899 6.06 -29.50 -6.01
C LEU A 899 6.59 -30.31 -7.19
N GLU A 900 7.90 -30.45 -7.31
CA GLU A 900 8.56 -31.19 -8.38
C GLU A 900 8.47 -32.71 -8.20
N LYS A 901 8.87 -33.20 -7.01
CA LYS A 901 8.99 -34.63 -6.72
C LYS A 901 7.66 -35.37 -6.86
N PHE A 902 6.58 -34.69 -6.50
CA PHE A 902 5.23 -35.24 -6.46
C PHE A 902 4.32 -34.69 -7.57
N ALA A 903 4.89 -34.00 -8.55
CA ALA A 903 4.18 -33.60 -9.75
C ALA A 903 3.60 -34.83 -10.49
N THR A 904 2.43 -34.64 -11.09
CA THR A 904 1.81 -35.62 -11.98
C THR A 904 2.53 -35.54 -13.33
N ASN A 905 3.29 -36.58 -13.67
CA ASN A 905 4.14 -36.58 -14.85
C ASN A 905 3.85 -37.77 -15.79
N PRO A 906 3.42 -37.53 -17.04
CA PRO A 906 3.20 -38.59 -18.02
C PRO A 906 4.48 -39.23 -18.59
N ASN A 907 5.66 -38.59 -18.43
CA ASN A 907 6.90 -38.91 -19.12
C ASN A 907 8.03 -39.48 -18.22
N SER A 908 7.78 -39.66 -16.92
CA SER A 908 8.77 -40.06 -15.90
C SER A 908 10.03 -39.14 -15.84
N GLY A 909 10.01 -38.17 -14.92
CA GLY A 909 11.12 -37.25 -14.66
C GLY A 909 11.10 -35.96 -15.50
N TYR A 910 12.09 -35.10 -15.26
CA TYR A 910 12.17 -33.77 -15.88
C TYR A 910 12.15 -33.81 -17.41
N ASN A 911 11.41 -32.88 -18.03
CA ASN A 911 11.61 -32.51 -19.43
C ASN A 911 11.38 -31.00 -19.63
N GLN A 912 11.87 -30.47 -20.76
CA GLN A 912 11.84 -29.03 -20.99
C GLN A 912 10.43 -28.46 -21.21
N GLU A 913 9.45 -29.27 -21.63
CA GLU A 913 8.10 -28.79 -21.99
C GLU A 913 7.18 -28.62 -20.78
N ILE A 914 7.29 -29.52 -19.81
CA ILE A 914 6.42 -29.53 -18.63
C ILE A 914 7.18 -29.52 -17.30
N GLY A 915 8.50 -29.35 -17.35
CA GLY A 915 9.37 -29.45 -16.18
C GLY A 915 9.31 -30.84 -15.56
N TYR A 916 9.12 -30.90 -14.25
CA TYR A 916 8.89 -32.13 -13.50
C TYR A 916 7.46 -32.66 -13.63
N GLY A 917 6.52 -31.86 -14.16
CA GLY A 917 5.15 -32.25 -14.46
C GLY A 917 4.14 -31.25 -13.95
N ARG A 918 2.88 -31.67 -13.93
CA ARG A 918 1.78 -30.85 -13.42
C ARG A 918 1.72 -30.90 -11.90
N VAL A 919 1.61 -29.73 -11.24
CA VAL A 919 1.47 -29.66 -9.78
C VAL A 919 0.32 -30.54 -9.27
N ASN A 920 0.56 -31.25 -8.17
CA ASN A 920 -0.40 -32.13 -7.52
C ASN A 920 -0.50 -31.81 -6.03
N ALA A 921 -1.48 -31.00 -5.65
CA ALA A 921 -1.67 -30.51 -4.29
C ALA A 921 -1.90 -31.63 -3.28
N ASP A 922 -2.73 -32.64 -3.62
CA ASP A 922 -3.02 -33.78 -2.73
C ASP A 922 -1.76 -34.60 -2.44
N LEU A 923 -1.03 -35.00 -3.49
CA LEU A 923 0.15 -35.83 -3.29
C LEU A 923 1.26 -35.10 -2.56
N SER A 924 1.54 -33.84 -2.90
CA SER A 924 2.53 -33.02 -2.21
C SER A 924 2.18 -32.82 -0.74
N LEU A 925 0.93 -32.45 -0.41
CA LEU A 925 0.51 -32.26 0.99
C LEU A 925 0.48 -33.57 1.76
N LYS A 926 -0.06 -34.65 1.18
CA LYS A 926 -0.09 -35.97 1.85
C LYS A 926 1.31 -36.45 2.20
N LYS A 927 2.30 -36.12 1.37
CA LYS A 927 3.71 -36.44 1.57
C LYS A 927 4.44 -35.43 2.47
N LEU A 928 3.76 -34.39 2.94
CA LEU A 928 4.25 -33.41 3.90
C LEU A 928 3.40 -33.37 5.19
N SER A 929 2.45 -34.30 5.33
CA SER A 929 1.47 -34.32 6.41
C SER A 929 2.10 -34.90 7.68
N TYR A 930 2.27 -34.06 8.70
CA TYR A 930 2.78 -34.47 10.00
C TYR A 930 1.74 -35.24 10.82
N PRO A 931 2.19 -36.08 11.76
CA PRO A 931 3.59 -36.43 12.06
C PRO A 931 4.21 -37.51 11.16
N ASP A 932 3.46 -38.09 10.23
CA ASP A 932 3.96 -39.20 9.41
C ASP A 932 5.12 -38.75 8.52
N TYR A 933 5.01 -37.54 7.98
CA TYR A 933 6.00 -36.94 7.11
C TYR A 933 6.33 -35.52 7.54
N TYR A 934 7.61 -35.17 7.54
CA TYR A 934 8.06 -33.81 7.82
C TYR A 934 9.47 -33.57 7.29
N VAL A 935 9.84 -32.28 7.23
CA VAL A 935 11.18 -31.82 6.86
C VAL A 935 11.93 -31.40 8.12
N LEU A 936 13.15 -31.91 8.27
CA LEU A 936 14.13 -31.40 9.22
C LEU A 936 15.19 -30.59 8.48
N HIS A 937 15.75 -29.58 9.14
CA HIS A 937 16.91 -28.87 8.63
C HIS A 937 18.16 -29.35 9.38
N GLY A 938 19.17 -29.71 8.61
CA GLY A 938 20.49 -30.09 9.09
C GLY A 938 21.55 -29.17 8.51
N GLY A 939 22.71 -29.15 9.14
CA GLY A 939 23.80 -28.26 8.76
C GLY A 939 24.28 -27.40 9.92
N GLY A 940 24.94 -26.31 9.57
CA GLY A 940 25.45 -25.33 10.52
C GLY A 940 26.93 -25.03 10.34
N GLN A 941 27.55 -24.55 11.42
CA GLN A 941 28.96 -24.16 11.46
C GLN A 941 29.76 -25.31 12.07
N SER A 942 30.58 -26.00 11.29
CA SER A 942 31.44 -27.08 11.81
C SER A 942 32.92 -26.65 11.91
N SER A 943 33.67 -27.23 12.83
CA SER A 943 35.05 -26.83 13.21
C SER A 943 36.15 -27.28 12.24
N SER A 944 35.78 -27.54 10.99
CA SER A 944 36.68 -28.05 9.97
C SER A 944 37.87 -27.13 9.70
N PRO A 945 39.05 -27.70 9.34
CA PRO A 945 40.23 -26.90 9.07
C PRO A 945 40.00 -26.00 7.86
N LEU A 946 40.34 -24.72 8.01
CA LEU A 946 40.39 -23.76 6.91
C LEU A 946 41.62 -24.05 6.05
N GLU A 947 41.43 -24.22 4.75
CA GLU A 947 42.52 -24.40 3.79
C GLU A 947 42.63 -23.19 2.86
N THR A 948 43.79 -22.53 2.82
CA THR A 948 44.07 -21.50 1.79
C THR A 948 44.33 -22.19 0.45
N THR A 949 43.39 -22.04 -0.49
CA THR A 949 43.50 -22.69 -1.81
C THR A 949 44.17 -21.80 -2.86
N ALA A 950 44.22 -20.49 -2.65
CA ALA A 950 44.97 -19.54 -3.48
C ALA A 950 45.23 -18.24 -2.69
N ALA A 951 46.32 -17.53 -2.99
CA ALA A 951 46.69 -16.29 -2.30
C ALA A 951 47.03 -15.18 -3.31
N GLY A 952 46.77 -13.93 -2.92
CA GLY A 952 47.11 -12.74 -3.72
C GLY A 952 46.33 -12.60 -5.03
N LEU A 953 45.09 -13.10 -5.08
CA LEU A 953 44.24 -13.02 -6.25
C LEU A 953 43.65 -11.62 -6.41
N SER A 954 43.69 -11.07 -7.63
CA SER A 954 42.89 -9.89 -7.97
C SER A 954 41.43 -10.31 -8.05
N VAL A 955 40.56 -9.75 -7.21
CA VAL A 955 39.13 -10.07 -7.13
C VAL A 955 38.28 -8.83 -7.30
N ILE A 956 37.09 -9.04 -7.85
CA ILE A 956 36.04 -8.03 -7.89
C ILE A 956 34.99 -8.44 -6.87
N VAL A 957 34.68 -7.55 -5.95
CA VAL A 957 33.53 -7.63 -5.05
C VAL A 957 32.42 -6.81 -5.70
N SER A 958 31.31 -7.43 -6.06
CA SER A 958 30.28 -6.77 -6.88
C SER A 958 29.34 -5.86 -6.07
N ASN A 959 29.10 -6.16 -4.80
CA ASN A 959 28.21 -5.42 -3.88
C ASN A 959 28.85 -5.33 -2.48
N ASP A 960 28.33 -4.48 -1.59
CA ASP A 960 28.79 -4.44 -0.19
C ASP A 960 28.56 -5.79 0.52
N MET A 961 29.64 -6.54 0.70
CA MET A 961 29.63 -7.84 1.32
C MET A 961 30.40 -7.81 2.63
N ASN A 962 29.70 -8.02 3.75
CA ASN A 962 30.28 -8.00 5.11
C ASN A 962 31.08 -6.70 5.42
N GLY A 963 30.60 -5.56 4.91
CA GLY A 963 31.24 -4.26 5.12
C GLY A 963 32.51 -4.08 4.29
N VAL A 964 32.69 -4.86 3.22
CA VAL A 964 33.63 -4.60 2.13
C VAL A 964 32.81 -4.06 0.98
N ALA A 965 33.03 -2.80 0.60
CA ALA A 965 32.33 -2.16 -0.50
C ALA A 965 32.54 -2.91 -1.82
N ALA A 966 31.69 -2.64 -2.82
CA ALA A 966 31.96 -3.12 -4.16
C ALA A 966 33.26 -2.48 -4.66
N GLY A 967 34.11 -3.26 -5.31
CA GLY A 967 35.46 -2.80 -5.60
C GLY A 967 36.41 -3.84 -6.16
N TYR A 968 37.56 -3.34 -6.60
CA TYR A 968 38.70 -4.18 -6.96
C TYR A 968 39.62 -4.36 -5.77
N TYR A 969 39.90 -5.62 -5.45
CA TYR A 969 40.71 -5.98 -4.29
C TYR A 969 41.78 -7.02 -4.63
N THR A 970 42.76 -7.13 -3.75
CA THR A 970 43.63 -8.31 -3.65
C THR A 970 43.15 -9.17 -2.48
N ALA A 971 42.94 -10.47 -2.71
CA ALA A 971 42.38 -11.38 -1.72
C ALA A 971 43.04 -12.77 -1.71
N ASP A 972 42.97 -13.45 -0.58
CA ASP A 972 43.31 -14.87 -0.44
C ASP A 972 42.00 -15.69 -0.46
N ARG A 973 41.95 -16.77 -1.24
CA ARG A 973 40.80 -17.68 -1.30
C ARG A 973 41.01 -18.84 -0.35
N HIS A 974 39.99 -19.12 0.46
CA HIS A 974 39.98 -20.21 1.40
C HIS A 974 38.79 -21.13 1.18
N GLN A 975 38.97 -22.41 1.49
CA GLN A 975 37.98 -23.46 1.40
C GLN A 975 37.69 -24.00 2.80
N VAL A 976 36.42 -24.34 3.04
CA VAL A 976 35.99 -25.06 4.24
C VAL A 976 35.10 -26.23 3.82
N THR A 977 35.40 -27.42 4.34
CA THR A 977 34.60 -28.62 4.11
C THR A 977 34.01 -29.11 5.41
N TYR A 978 32.69 -29.10 5.54
CA TYR A 978 31.96 -29.61 6.70
C TYR A 978 31.50 -31.05 6.47
N ASN A 979 31.56 -31.87 7.51
CA ASN A 979 30.99 -33.21 7.51
C ASN A 979 30.02 -33.31 8.68
N PHE A 980 28.78 -33.66 8.38
CA PHE A 980 27.68 -33.79 9.32
C PHE A 980 27.20 -35.24 9.37
N ILE A 981 26.77 -35.67 10.55
CA ILE A 981 26.14 -36.97 10.76
C ILE A 981 24.87 -36.72 11.56
N ASP A 982 23.72 -36.82 10.90
CA ASP A 982 22.42 -36.75 11.55
C ASP A 982 21.93 -38.16 11.86
N ILE A 983 21.53 -38.39 13.11
CA ILE A 983 21.00 -39.68 13.57
C ILE A 983 19.60 -39.43 14.14
N LEU A 984 18.58 -39.87 13.42
CA LEU A 984 17.19 -39.76 13.84
C LEU A 984 16.80 -40.88 14.81
N PRO A 985 15.78 -40.69 15.67
CA PRO A 985 15.20 -41.73 16.51
C PRO A 985 14.88 -43.04 15.77
N VAL A 986 14.96 -44.15 16.49
CA VAL A 986 14.63 -45.49 15.96
C VAL A 986 13.16 -45.54 15.56
N GLY A 987 12.88 -45.83 14.29
CA GLY A 987 11.53 -45.78 13.71
C GLY A 987 11.36 -44.71 12.64
N GLN A 988 12.25 -43.72 12.62
CA GLN A 988 12.27 -42.71 11.57
C GLN A 988 13.20 -43.14 10.45
N THR A 989 12.83 -42.84 9.20
CA THR A 989 13.63 -43.12 8.02
C THR A 989 13.77 -41.84 7.22
N VAL A 990 15.01 -41.47 6.87
CA VAL A 990 15.22 -40.38 5.92
C VAL A 990 14.99 -40.93 4.51
N ILE A 991 14.14 -40.23 3.77
CA ILE A 991 13.74 -40.58 2.41
C ILE A 991 14.67 -39.92 1.40
N ASP A 992 14.95 -38.63 1.61
CA ASP A 992 15.73 -37.81 0.67
C ASP A 992 16.36 -36.60 1.39
N THR A 993 17.29 -35.93 0.71
CA THR A 993 17.94 -34.73 1.23
C THR A 993 18.46 -33.83 0.11
N TRP A 994 18.36 -32.51 0.29
CA TRP A 994 18.73 -31.49 -0.69
C TRP A 994 19.38 -30.27 -0.04
N LYS A 995 20.01 -29.45 -0.87
CA LYS A 995 20.75 -28.24 -0.47
C LYS A 995 19.78 -27.10 -0.14
N ARG A 996 20.15 -26.23 0.80
CA ARG A 996 19.43 -24.98 1.07
C ARG A 996 20.35 -23.78 0.89
N TYR A 997 20.32 -23.15 -0.27
CA TYR A 997 21.12 -21.94 -0.48
C TYR A 997 20.52 -20.74 0.23
N SER A 998 19.20 -20.62 0.34
CA SER A 998 18.50 -19.52 1.04
C SER A 998 19.03 -19.34 2.46
N SER A 999 19.30 -20.44 3.17
CA SER A 999 19.80 -20.45 4.56
C SER A 999 21.32 -20.64 4.73
N SER A 1000 22.09 -20.73 3.64
CA SER A 1000 23.54 -20.91 3.69
C SER A 1000 24.32 -19.59 3.61
N ILE A 1001 25.56 -19.59 4.09
CA ILE A 1001 26.51 -18.48 4.03
C ILE A 1001 27.85 -19.03 3.50
N GLY A 1002 28.16 -18.69 2.25
CA GLY A 1002 29.39 -19.09 1.57
C GLY A 1002 29.30 -18.79 0.08
N VAL A 1003 30.43 -18.71 -0.61
CA VAL A 1003 30.47 -18.34 -2.04
C VAL A 1003 31.21 -19.38 -2.87
N SER A 1004 31.13 -19.23 -4.19
CA SER A 1004 31.88 -20.07 -5.11
C SER A 1004 33.38 -19.75 -5.09
N ALA A 1005 34.18 -20.67 -5.65
CA ALA A 1005 35.60 -20.46 -5.84
C ALA A 1005 35.96 -19.52 -7.01
N ALA A 1006 34.97 -19.06 -7.79
CA ALA A 1006 35.16 -18.30 -9.02
C ALA A 1006 35.37 -16.79 -8.75
N ASN A 1007 36.02 -16.13 -9.71
CA ASN A 1007 36.26 -14.69 -9.75
C ASN A 1007 35.69 -14.16 -11.08
N PRO A 1008 34.86 -13.09 -11.12
CA PRO A 1008 34.43 -12.19 -10.03
C PRO A 1008 33.59 -12.87 -8.94
N ILE A 1009 33.70 -12.37 -7.70
CA ILE A 1009 32.86 -12.83 -6.57
C ILE A 1009 31.53 -12.10 -6.72
N THR A 1010 30.56 -12.76 -7.37
CA THR A 1010 29.20 -12.22 -7.58
C THR A 1010 28.36 -12.20 -6.31
N GLY A 1011 28.89 -12.75 -5.21
CA GLY A 1011 28.17 -12.92 -3.95
C GLY A 1011 27.14 -14.03 -3.95
N ASP A 1012 27.03 -14.78 -5.05
CA ASP A 1012 26.11 -15.90 -5.15
C ASP A 1012 26.50 -17.01 -4.18
N LYS A 1013 25.49 -17.47 -3.44
CA LYS A 1013 25.64 -18.57 -2.48
C LYS A 1013 25.99 -19.85 -3.21
N TYR A 1014 27.00 -20.56 -2.73
CA TYR A 1014 27.43 -21.83 -3.33
C TYR A 1014 28.11 -22.75 -2.33
N PHE A 1015 27.81 -24.04 -2.44
CA PHE A 1015 28.57 -25.11 -1.82
C PHE A 1015 28.39 -26.41 -2.63
N GLN A 1016 29.44 -27.21 -2.67
CA GLN A 1016 29.35 -28.61 -3.07
C GLN A 1016 28.63 -29.37 -1.96
N TYR A 1017 27.83 -30.36 -2.33
CA TYR A 1017 27.03 -31.14 -1.40
C TYR A 1017 27.01 -32.59 -1.87
N SER A 1018 27.20 -33.50 -0.93
CA SER A 1018 27.05 -34.94 -1.14
C SER A 1018 26.54 -35.56 0.15
N SER A 1019 25.61 -36.50 0.06
CA SER A 1019 25.05 -37.18 1.22
C SER A 1019 24.93 -38.68 0.99
N THR A 1020 24.89 -39.43 2.07
CA THR A 1020 24.61 -40.87 2.09
C THR A 1020 23.57 -41.14 3.16
N ILE A 1021 22.43 -41.69 2.73
CA ILE A 1021 21.33 -42.08 3.63
C ILE A 1021 21.43 -43.58 3.92
N VAL A 1022 21.45 -43.94 5.20
CA VAL A 1022 21.35 -45.32 5.70
C VAL A 1022 20.28 -45.37 6.78
N GLN A 1023 19.04 -45.68 6.38
CA GLN A 1023 17.86 -45.73 7.26
C GLN A 1023 17.64 -44.41 8.02
N ASN A 1024 17.91 -44.39 9.32
CA ASN A 1024 17.76 -43.25 10.22
C ASN A 1024 19.05 -42.41 10.35
N VAL A 1025 20.11 -42.75 9.61
CA VAL A 1025 21.40 -42.04 9.65
C VAL A 1025 21.69 -41.40 8.31
N VAL A 1026 22.02 -40.11 8.33
CA VAL A 1026 22.46 -39.35 7.14
C VAL A 1026 23.86 -38.83 7.39
N SER A 1027 24.77 -39.14 6.47
CA SER A 1027 26.12 -38.56 6.47
C SER A 1027 26.23 -37.57 5.32
N THR A 1028 26.43 -36.30 5.61
CA THR A 1028 26.49 -35.22 4.63
C THR A 1028 27.86 -34.56 4.63
N SER A 1029 28.43 -34.31 3.44
CA SER A 1029 29.65 -33.54 3.25
C SER A 1029 29.36 -32.33 2.37
N THR A 1030 29.75 -31.15 2.83
CA THR A 1030 29.57 -29.89 2.11
C THR A 1030 30.85 -29.08 2.03
N THR A 1031 31.14 -28.47 0.89
CA THR A 1031 32.32 -27.63 0.71
C THR A 1031 31.96 -26.26 0.16
N THR A 1032 32.34 -25.20 0.86
CA THR A 1032 32.16 -23.80 0.43
C THR A 1032 33.47 -23.00 0.51
N PHE A 1033 33.45 -21.77 0.02
CA PHE A 1033 34.60 -20.88 -0.01
C PHE A 1033 34.31 -19.56 0.71
N CYS A 1034 35.37 -18.98 1.27
CA CYS A 1034 35.42 -17.58 1.69
C CYS A 1034 36.72 -16.93 1.21
N TRP A 1035 36.74 -15.60 1.23
CA TRP A 1035 37.85 -14.81 0.74
C TRP A 1035 38.29 -13.81 1.79
N PHE A 1036 39.59 -13.71 2.02
CA PHE A 1036 40.18 -12.71 2.89
C PHE A 1036 40.67 -11.54 2.04
N ILE A 1037 39.92 -10.43 2.08
CA ILE A 1037 40.20 -9.20 1.35
C ILE A 1037 41.33 -8.44 2.06
N LYS A 1038 42.45 -8.22 1.35
CA LYS A 1038 43.68 -7.66 1.94
C LYS A 1038 43.84 -6.17 1.64
N TYR A 1039 43.75 -5.80 0.36
CA TYR A 1039 44.00 -4.44 -0.12
C TYR A 1039 42.97 -4.04 -1.17
N ASN A 1040 42.55 -2.78 -1.19
CA ASN A 1040 41.82 -2.21 -2.32
C ASN A 1040 42.77 -1.76 -3.45
N SER A 1041 42.20 -1.22 -4.52
CA SER A 1041 42.91 -0.72 -5.72
C SER A 1041 43.97 0.35 -5.44
N ILE A 1042 43.79 1.16 -4.39
CA ILE A 1042 44.73 2.21 -3.97
C ILE A 1042 45.75 1.73 -2.91
N GLY A 1043 45.77 0.43 -2.59
CA GLY A 1043 46.73 -0.17 -1.66
C GLY A 1043 46.39 -0.01 -0.18
N GLN A 1044 45.20 0.52 0.16
CA GLN A 1044 44.72 0.59 1.54
C GLN A 1044 44.38 -0.82 2.03
N SER A 1045 44.81 -1.14 3.24
CA SER A 1045 44.52 -2.44 3.86
C SER A 1045 43.07 -2.53 4.35
N ILE A 1046 42.36 -3.58 3.93
CA ILE A 1046 40.95 -3.85 4.25
C ILE A 1046 40.84 -4.91 5.35
N ASN A 1047 41.57 -6.03 5.20
CA ASN A 1047 41.66 -7.15 6.15
C ASN A 1047 40.29 -7.67 6.65
N LYS A 1048 39.36 -7.94 5.73
CA LYS A 1048 38.02 -8.46 6.04
C LYS A 1048 37.73 -9.76 5.30
N TRP A 1049 36.89 -10.60 5.89
CA TRP A 1049 36.42 -11.83 5.26
C TRP A 1049 35.11 -11.61 4.52
N ILE A 1050 34.94 -12.21 3.35
CA ILE A 1050 33.68 -12.26 2.61
C ILE A 1050 33.34 -13.70 2.17
N PRO A 1051 32.06 -14.11 2.13
CA PRO A 1051 30.92 -13.37 2.65
C PRO A 1051 30.92 -13.29 4.18
N ALA A 1052 31.67 -14.16 4.85
CA ALA A 1052 31.84 -14.14 6.29
C ALA A 1052 33.20 -14.76 6.66
N SER A 1053 33.64 -14.55 7.90
CA SER A 1053 34.83 -15.26 8.40
C SER A 1053 34.59 -16.78 8.42
N PRO A 1054 35.65 -17.60 8.39
CA PRO A 1054 35.54 -19.05 8.45
C PRO A 1054 34.66 -19.58 9.59
N SER A 1055 34.68 -18.91 10.74
CA SER A 1055 33.86 -19.23 11.91
C SER A 1055 32.38 -18.88 11.75
N HIS A 1056 32.00 -18.07 10.76
CA HIS A 1056 30.65 -17.59 10.52
C HIS A 1056 30.05 -18.13 9.21
N LEU A 1057 30.83 -18.84 8.39
CA LEU A 1057 30.32 -19.60 7.25
C LEU A 1057 29.36 -20.69 7.72
N LYS A 1058 28.30 -20.93 6.94
CA LYS A 1058 27.18 -21.81 7.27
C LYS A 1058 26.76 -22.57 6.01
N THR A 1059 26.52 -23.87 6.10
CA THR A 1059 25.92 -24.65 5.02
C THR A 1059 24.75 -25.43 5.56
N GLU A 1060 23.59 -25.30 4.93
CA GLU A 1060 22.33 -25.89 5.35
C GLU A 1060 21.79 -26.85 4.28
N TYR A 1061 21.06 -27.86 4.73
CA TYR A 1061 20.37 -28.83 3.90
C TYR A 1061 19.09 -29.30 4.58
N SER A 1062 18.17 -29.85 3.80
CA SER A 1062 16.92 -30.41 4.30
C SER A 1062 16.98 -31.94 4.29
N LEU A 1063 16.30 -32.55 5.26
CA LEU A 1063 16.10 -33.98 5.38
C LEU A 1063 14.60 -34.25 5.34
N TYR A 1064 14.16 -35.04 4.36
CA TYR A 1064 12.78 -35.48 4.29
C TYR A 1064 12.61 -36.79 5.05
N VAL A 1065 11.76 -36.79 6.07
CA VAL A 1065 11.62 -37.88 7.03
C VAL A 1065 10.25 -38.54 6.93
N HIS A 1066 10.25 -39.88 7.03
CA HIS A 1066 9.07 -40.69 7.32
C HIS A 1066 9.19 -41.25 8.74
N ASP A 1067 8.21 -41.00 9.60
CA ASP A 1067 8.11 -41.65 10.91
C ASP A 1067 7.03 -42.75 10.87
N VAL A 1068 7.45 -44.02 10.82
CA VAL A 1068 6.48 -45.14 10.80
C VAL A 1068 5.85 -45.42 12.18
N ASN A 1069 6.37 -44.80 13.23
CA ASN A 1069 5.93 -44.98 14.61
C ASN A 1069 5.15 -43.77 15.13
N SER A 1070 4.85 -42.80 14.27
CA SER A 1070 4.08 -41.61 14.63
C SER A 1070 2.74 -42.01 15.25
N THR A 1071 2.53 -41.66 16.52
CA THR A 1071 1.29 -41.94 17.25
C THR A 1071 0.29 -40.79 17.16
N ALA A 1072 0.32 -39.97 16.10
CA ALA A 1072 -0.83 -39.10 15.86
C ALA A 1072 -2.05 -39.99 15.69
N SER A 1073 -3.07 -39.68 16.48
CA SER A 1073 -4.37 -40.29 16.34
C SER A 1073 -4.95 -39.90 14.98
N THR A 1074 -4.65 -40.68 13.94
CA THR A 1074 -5.44 -40.71 12.71
C THR A 1074 -6.55 -41.74 12.92
N VAL A 1075 -7.62 -41.32 13.60
CA VAL A 1075 -8.92 -41.77 13.10
C VAL A 1075 -9.09 -41.02 11.79
N GLU A 1076 -8.71 -41.66 10.68
CA GLU A 1076 -9.56 -41.92 9.52
C GLU A 1076 -8.68 -42.47 8.39
N ASP A 1077 -8.30 -43.74 8.56
CA ASP A 1077 -8.00 -44.62 7.45
C ASP A 1077 -9.34 -44.90 6.73
N HIS A 1078 -9.82 -43.94 5.93
CA HIS A 1078 -10.91 -44.15 4.98
C HIS A 1078 -10.37 -44.92 3.77
N LEU A 1079 -10.07 -46.20 4.00
CA LEU A 1079 -10.24 -47.22 2.97
C LEU A 1079 -11.70 -47.68 3.07
N ASP A 1080 -12.50 -47.17 2.13
CA ASP A 1080 -13.93 -47.45 1.93
C ASP A 1080 -14.24 -48.96 1.99
N TYR A 1081 -14.69 -49.41 3.16
CA TYR A 1081 -15.72 -50.44 3.20
C TYR A 1081 -17.03 -49.64 3.31
N ASP A 1082 -17.82 -49.57 2.24
CA ASP A 1082 -19.12 -48.87 2.18
C ASP A 1082 -20.09 -49.39 3.26
N LEU A 1083 -19.93 -49.01 4.54
CA LEU A 1083 -20.83 -49.39 5.61
C LEU A 1083 -22.06 -48.48 5.59
N SER A 1084 -23.14 -48.95 4.97
CA SER A 1084 -24.43 -48.25 4.95
C SER A 1084 -25.42 -48.94 5.89
N ILE A 1085 -26.19 -48.13 6.63
CA ILE A 1085 -27.23 -48.62 7.54
C ILE A 1085 -28.55 -47.95 7.21
N TYR A 1086 -29.56 -48.74 6.81
CA TYR A 1086 -30.87 -48.21 6.44
C TYR A 1086 -32.02 -49.18 6.82
N PRO A 1087 -33.22 -48.67 7.14
CA PRO A 1087 -33.53 -47.27 7.43
C PRO A 1087 -32.84 -46.80 8.72
N ASN A 1088 -32.42 -45.54 8.77
CA ASN A 1088 -31.81 -44.94 9.95
C ASN A 1088 -32.22 -43.45 10.01
N PRO A 1089 -33.24 -43.08 10.82
CA PRO A 1089 -33.74 -43.80 11.99
C PRO A 1089 -34.63 -45.03 11.70
N SER A 1090 -34.60 -46.04 12.58
CA SER A 1090 -35.40 -47.28 12.47
C SER A 1090 -36.34 -47.51 13.66
N ASP A 1091 -37.47 -48.17 13.39
CA ASP A 1091 -38.44 -48.63 14.40
C ASP A 1091 -38.18 -50.06 14.89
N ASN A 1092 -37.89 -51.01 14.00
CA ASN A 1092 -37.86 -52.43 14.35
C ASN A 1092 -36.64 -53.20 13.82
N GLN A 1093 -36.08 -52.81 12.68
CA GLN A 1093 -34.97 -53.52 12.04
C GLN A 1093 -34.12 -52.58 11.18
N ILE A 1094 -32.83 -52.85 11.08
CA ILE A 1094 -31.89 -52.16 10.20
C ILE A 1094 -31.25 -53.16 9.25
N THR A 1095 -30.99 -52.74 8.01
CA THR A 1095 -30.12 -53.45 7.07
C THR A 1095 -28.78 -52.76 7.07
N ILE A 1096 -27.73 -53.56 7.15
CA ILE A 1096 -26.33 -53.15 7.17
C ILE A 1096 -25.68 -53.75 5.93
N GLU A 1097 -25.17 -52.89 5.06
CA GLU A 1097 -24.43 -53.31 3.87
C GLU A 1097 -22.98 -52.87 3.96
N TYR A 1098 -22.06 -53.69 3.45
CA TYR A 1098 -20.61 -53.44 3.44
C TYR A 1098 -19.92 -54.28 2.36
N ASN A 1099 -18.78 -53.83 1.84
CA ASN A 1099 -18.02 -54.55 0.81
C ASN A 1099 -16.77 -55.22 1.41
N LEU A 1100 -16.52 -56.51 1.17
CA LEU A 1100 -15.28 -57.17 1.59
C LEU A 1100 -14.29 -57.30 0.43
N LEU A 1101 -13.00 -57.01 0.67
CA LEU A 1101 -11.96 -57.10 -0.37
C LEU A 1101 -11.47 -58.55 -0.60
N GLU A 1102 -11.48 -59.37 0.44
CA GLU A 1102 -11.11 -60.79 0.39
C GLU A 1102 -12.03 -61.63 1.29
N ASN A 1103 -11.91 -62.97 1.21
CA ASN A 1103 -12.72 -63.86 2.03
C ASN A 1103 -12.21 -63.87 3.47
N THR A 1104 -12.98 -63.36 4.44
CA THR A 1104 -12.52 -63.23 5.83
C THR A 1104 -13.63 -63.34 6.88
N ASP A 1105 -13.27 -63.43 8.16
CA ASP A 1105 -14.19 -63.39 9.29
C ASP A 1105 -14.60 -61.93 9.59
N VAL A 1106 -15.89 -61.70 9.81
CA VAL A 1106 -16.47 -60.39 10.13
C VAL A 1106 -17.20 -60.43 11.46
N TYR A 1107 -17.02 -59.40 12.28
CA TYR A 1107 -17.67 -59.28 13.58
C TYR A 1107 -18.43 -57.96 13.62
N LEU A 1108 -19.71 -57.99 13.99
CA LEU A 1108 -20.51 -56.78 14.12
C LEU A 1108 -21.01 -56.66 15.56
N ASN A 1109 -20.78 -55.52 16.19
CA ASN A 1109 -21.17 -55.25 17.57
C ASN A 1109 -22.06 -54.00 17.58
N VAL A 1110 -23.22 -54.05 18.24
CA VAL A 1110 -24.04 -52.86 18.49
C VAL A 1110 -23.86 -52.47 19.94
N LEU A 1111 -23.43 -51.25 20.17
CA LEU A 1111 -23.16 -50.64 21.46
C LEU A 1111 -24.25 -49.61 21.78
N ASP A 1112 -24.60 -49.44 23.06
CA ASP A 1112 -25.36 -48.27 23.49
C ASP A 1112 -24.49 -47.01 23.54
N ALA A 1113 -25.11 -45.85 23.81
CA ALA A 1113 -24.43 -44.56 23.88
C ALA A 1113 -23.32 -44.47 24.96
N THR A 1114 -23.27 -45.41 25.92
CA THR A 1114 -22.20 -45.47 26.94
C THR A 1114 -21.05 -46.38 26.52
N GLY A 1115 -21.12 -46.98 25.32
CA GLY A 1115 -20.13 -47.92 24.81
C GLY A 1115 -20.32 -49.35 25.31
N ARG A 1116 -21.40 -49.66 26.03
CA ARG A 1116 -21.71 -51.02 26.47
C ARG A 1116 -22.27 -51.83 25.30
N GLU A 1117 -21.71 -53.01 25.06
CA GLU A 1117 -22.19 -53.93 24.03
C GLU A 1117 -23.58 -54.47 24.35
N ILE A 1118 -24.48 -54.32 23.38
CA ILE A 1118 -25.88 -54.76 23.45
C ILE A 1118 -26.08 -56.06 22.69
N THR A 1119 -25.50 -56.17 21.49
CA THR A 1119 -25.48 -57.42 20.72
C THR A 1119 -24.19 -57.54 19.92
N ASN A 1120 -23.78 -58.77 19.64
CA ASN A 1120 -22.71 -59.07 18.70
C ASN A 1120 -23.14 -60.17 17.72
N HIS A 1121 -22.62 -60.08 16.49
CA HIS A 1121 -22.84 -61.02 15.41
C HIS A 1121 -21.49 -61.38 14.81
N LYS A 1122 -21.06 -62.63 15.00
CA LYS A 1122 -19.83 -63.16 14.41
C LYS A 1122 -20.15 -63.98 13.17
N MET A 1123 -19.64 -63.55 12.02
CA MET A 1123 -19.82 -64.18 10.72
C MET A 1123 -18.48 -64.72 10.24
N LYS A 1124 -18.36 -66.05 10.13
CA LYS A 1124 -17.09 -66.67 9.72
C LYS A 1124 -17.02 -66.83 8.21
N ASN A 1125 -15.82 -66.64 7.65
CA ASN A 1125 -15.46 -66.91 6.26
C ASN A 1125 -16.46 -66.31 5.24
N GLN A 1126 -16.82 -65.03 5.42
CA GLN A 1126 -17.60 -64.27 4.46
C GLN A 1126 -16.82 -64.13 3.16
N GLN A 1127 -17.52 -64.16 2.02
CA GLN A 1127 -16.87 -64.03 0.71
C GLN A 1127 -16.52 -62.57 0.43
N SER A 1128 -15.50 -62.33 -0.38
CA SER A 1128 -15.23 -61.02 -1.00
C SER A 1128 -16.41 -60.55 -1.84
N GLY A 1129 -16.58 -59.24 -1.94
CA GLY A 1129 -17.71 -58.55 -2.57
C GLY A 1129 -18.73 -57.99 -1.57
N HIS A 1130 -19.82 -57.44 -2.12
CA HIS A 1130 -20.90 -56.81 -1.35
C HIS A 1130 -21.62 -57.81 -0.44
N GLN A 1131 -21.73 -57.44 0.83
CA GLN A 1131 -22.43 -58.15 1.88
C GLN A 1131 -23.61 -57.30 2.36
N SER A 1132 -24.71 -57.96 2.72
CA SER A 1132 -25.89 -57.32 3.29
C SER A 1132 -26.46 -58.20 4.39
N MET A 1133 -26.78 -57.60 5.53
CA MET A 1133 -27.40 -58.29 6.66
C MET A 1133 -28.47 -57.45 7.32
N THR A 1134 -29.56 -58.08 7.76
CA THR A 1134 -30.62 -57.40 8.51
C THR A 1134 -30.61 -57.82 9.97
N ILE A 1135 -30.71 -56.83 10.88
CA ILE A 1135 -30.71 -57.03 12.33
C ILE A 1135 -31.96 -56.40 12.93
N SER A 1136 -32.63 -57.15 13.81
CA SER A 1136 -33.74 -56.61 14.60
C SER A 1136 -33.23 -55.72 15.72
N VAL A 1137 -33.69 -54.46 15.72
CA VAL A 1137 -33.46 -53.46 16.78
C VAL A 1137 -34.72 -53.19 17.60
N ALA A 1138 -35.79 -53.94 17.38
CA ALA A 1138 -37.09 -53.74 18.05
C ALA A 1138 -37.03 -53.86 19.57
N HIS A 1139 -36.06 -54.62 20.10
CA HIS A 1139 -35.86 -54.81 21.53
C HIS A 1139 -35.03 -53.70 22.19
N LEU A 1140 -34.46 -52.77 21.41
CA LEU A 1140 -33.71 -51.63 21.91
C LEU A 1140 -34.67 -50.50 22.30
N SER A 1141 -34.37 -49.82 23.40
CA SER A 1141 -35.06 -48.58 23.79
C SER A 1141 -34.82 -47.47 22.76
N SER A 1142 -35.73 -46.52 22.61
CA SER A 1142 -35.52 -45.31 21.80
C SER A 1142 -34.23 -44.59 22.22
N GLY A 1143 -33.36 -44.28 21.27
CA GLY A 1143 -32.04 -43.72 21.55
C GLY A 1143 -31.01 -43.88 20.43
N ILE A 1144 -29.80 -43.42 20.71
CA ILE A 1144 -28.64 -43.55 19.80
C ILE A 1144 -27.82 -44.78 20.21
N TYR A 1145 -27.51 -45.60 19.22
CA TYR A 1145 -26.63 -46.76 19.32
C TYR A 1145 -25.49 -46.63 18.32
N ILE A 1146 -24.39 -47.36 18.54
CA ILE A 1146 -23.23 -47.37 17.64
C ILE A 1146 -23.06 -48.79 17.12
N CYS A 1147 -22.99 -48.94 15.80
CA CYS A 1147 -22.71 -50.19 15.13
C CYS A 1147 -21.25 -50.26 14.71
N ASN A 1148 -20.51 -51.21 15.27
CA ASN A 1148 -19.10 -51.45 15.00
C ASN A 1148 -18.96 -52.71 14.13
N LEU A 1149 -18.57 -52.54 12.87
CA LEU A 1149 -18.15 -53.63 11.98
C LEU A 1149 -16.64 -53.81 12.09
N ASN A 1150 -16.20 -54.93 12.64
CA ASN A 1150 -14.80 -55.34 12.72
C ASN A 1150 -14.48 -56.37 11.63
N VAL A 1151 -13.57 -56.00 10.72
CA VAL A 1151 -13.02 -56.87 9.68
C VAL A 1151 -11.51 -56.93 9.90
N GLU A 1152 -10.99 -58.12 10.21
CA GLU A 1152 -9.55 -58.36 10.43
C GLU A 1152 -8.85 -57.45 11.45
N GLY A 1153 -9.57 -57.03 12.49
CA GLY A 1153 -9.04 -56.13 13.52
C GLY A 1153 -9.25 -54.64 13.24
N ARG A 1154 -9.81 -54.27 12.07
CA ARG A 1154 -10.21 -52.90 11.74
C ARG A 1154 -11.67 -52.69 12.07
N ILE A 1155 -12.01 -51.68 12.88
CA ILE A 1155 -13.38 -51.40 13.33
C ILE A 1155 -13.92 -50.17 12.61
N ILE A 1156 -15.06 -50.30 11.92
CA ILE A 1156 -15.81 -49.21 11.31
C ILE A 1156 -17.08 -48.98 12.13
N SER A 1157 -17.27 -47.75 12.60
CA SER A 1157 -18.41 -47.38 13.43
C SER A 1157 -19.43 -46.57 12.64
N ARG A 1158 -20.72 -46.89 12.75
CA ARG A 1158 -21.83 -46.09 12.22
C ARG A 1158 -22.92 -45.93 13.26
N LYS A 1159 -23.49 -44.72 13.32
CA LYS A 1159 -24.58 -44.39 14.24
C LYS A 1159 -25.86 -45.11 13.82
N ILE A 1160 -26.58 -45.71 14.75
CA ILE A 1160 -27.96 -46.18 14.60
C ILE A 1160 -28.86 -45.28 15.46
N ILE A 1161 -29.95 -44.79 14.89
CA ILE A 1161 -30.98 -44.03 15.60
C ILE A 1161 -32.21 -44.93 15.72
N LYS A 1162 -32.52 -45.37 16.94
CA LYS A 1162 -33.74 -46.08 17.28
C LYS A 1162 -34.80 -45.06 17.68
N LYS A 1163 -35.90 -44.99 16.93
CA LYS A 1163 -37.06 -44.16 17.30
C LYS A 1163 -37.75 -44.69 18.53
#